data_AF-I2F3W9-F1
#
_entry.id   AF-I2F3W9-F1
#
_cell.length_a   1.000
_cell.length_b   1.000
_cell.length_c   1.000
_cell.angle_alpha   90.00
_cell.angle_beta   90.00
_cell.angle_gamma   90.00
#
_symmetry.space_group_name_H-M   'P 1'
#
loop_
_entity.id
_entity.type
_entity.pdbx_description
1 polymer ?
#
loop_
_entity_poly.entity_id
_entity_poly.type
_entity_poly.pdbx_seq_one_letter_code
_entity_poly.pdbx_strand_id
1 'polypeptide(L)'
;MKRIGFLFLLFSLFLITTVYSKTLELKSWQIWDFSYNGIHGVCCAVSVKNGEIPVTGLSFEDFTITETLVDEYGNVLSKAEIAPEQREDQFGGIGFWERSVSSSKIDLVFLIDKTGSMADQIESIKSELKEFVNRLEADACDFRVAVLLFEAALLEEPGRKPPDHPFYGAMEMDELLLAIEEIETAGEWHINTWSYDAILFSSQLEFREDSRAVLVVITDTLPETVHGPFWYFSGGSVATKRAVEIALEERGIELEYFQPEESELAHMENYNRLINPALSESNFDHLAGAVSLGWPFKQDLIKVDALPVSESIYYLSWNSGLDEITDYYRKEGFKVEVDVKCGDEHVSLSYSPFFDEEGYLQSSEDYHLPVLDEEGNQLPDKAVEMGLLRELGDLKAFSGNYATKDGVLQLRSVDPGDYLYRLYAYGRSSYSYSTLRLKGTGKISFVQGEVIPDFVVARTGDAFLESVKIRGLMDEFVSNKIAVNESKEFAEKSLKWIDAVASDGLNLREMEALKRVYVSVGAFLNGMAYAAIESERVESDLLQMVRDTRSMTRKAGHRLQGMGSREENRQSIQVSMQLRKLSRHDFLKLPHFVIPNSFRDPGLILSEDGGPLTDNVAFSSDQRVFVLKRAAALRRGC
;
A
#
# COMPACT_ATOMS: atom_id res chain seq x y z
N MET A 1 41.96 70.56 -19.55
CA MET A 1 40.48 70.54 -19.70
C MET A 1 40.03 69.11 -20.01
N LYS A 2 39.17 68.57 -19.15
CA LYS A 2 38.17 67.50 -19.36
C LYS A 2 38.67 66.13 -19.84
N ARG A 3 38.43 65.11 -18.99
CA ARG A 3 38.31 63.66 -19.24
C ARG A 3 39.29 62.75 -18.50
N ILE A 4 39.42 62.90 -17.17
CA ILE A 4 39.98 61.82 -16.32
C ILE A 4 39.16 61.64 -15.01
N GLY A 5 38.42 62.66 -14.56
CA GLY A 5 37.65 62.60 -13.30
C GLY A 5 36.27 61.93 -13.34
N PHE A 6 35.83 61.30 -14.43
CA PHE A 6 34.47 60.73 -14.54
C PHE A 6 34.42 59.20 -14.58
N LEU A 7 35.57 58.51 -14.70
CA LEU A 7 35.59 57.04 -14.75
C LEU A 7 35.77 56.36 -13.38
N PHE A 8 36.30 57.08 -12.39
CA PHE A 8 36.52 56.54 -11.04
C PHE A 8 35.28 56.62 -10.14
N LEU A 9 34.32 57.49 -10.48
CA LEU A 9 33.07 57.67 -9.72
C LEU A 9 31.94 56.75 -10.20
N LEU A 10 32.11 56.08 -11.34
CA LEU A 10 31.15 55.12 -11.90
C LEU A 10 31.53 53.66 -11.58
N PHE A 11 32.79 53.38 -11.22
CA PHE A 11 33.22 52.06 -10.76
C PHE A 11 33.04 51.85 -9.25
N SER A 12 32.94 52.94 -8.47
CA SER A 12 32.65 52.89 -7.02
C SER A 12 31.16 52.83 -6.69
N LEU A 13 30.26 52.86 -7.70
CA LEU A 13 28.80 52.77 -7.50
C LEU A 13 28.20 51.41 -7.90
N PHE A 14 29.03 50.46 -8.37
CA PHE A 14 28.61 49.09 -8.74
C PHE A 14 29.19 48.00 -7.82
N LEU A 15 29.60 48.41 -6.62
CA LEU A 15 29.79 47.53 -5.46
C LEU A 15 28.73 47.88 -4.41
N ILE A 16 27.47 47.95 -4.85
CA ILE A 16 26.39 47.57 -3.93
C ILE A 16 26.56 46.06 -3.84
N THR A 17 27.33 45.60 -2.85
CA THR A 17 27.01 44.32 -2.23
C THR A 17 25.54 44.44 -1.91
N THR A 18 24.68 43.78 -2.71
CA THR A 18 23.34 43.43 -2.26
C THR A 18 23.58 42.62 -1.00
N VAL A 19 23.61 43.30 0.14
CA VAL A 19 23.40 42.72 1.45
C VAL A 19 21.96 42.27 1.34
N TYR A 20 21.78 41.05 0.84
CA TYR A 20 20.50 40.39 0.97
C TYR A 20 20.27 40.30 2.47
N SER A 21 19.24 41.00 2.95
CA SER A 21 18.84 40.92 4.34
C SER A 21 18.38 39.49 4.55
N LYS A 22 18.96 38.82 5.55
CA LYS A 22 18.34 37.62 6.10
C LYS A 22 16.95 38.02 6.58
N THR A 23 15.95 37.17 6.41
CA THR A 23 14.60 37.38 6.94
C THR A 23 14.15 36.12 7.64
N LEU A 24 13.61 36.28 8.84
CA LEU A 24 12.96 35.21 9.60
C LEU A 24 11.45 35.36 9.48
N GLU A 25 10.74 34.28 9.16
CA GLU A 25 9.29 34.29 8.97
C GLU A 25 8.66 33.16 9.80
N LEU A 26 7.66 33.50 10.63
CA LEU A 26 6.86 32.52 11.35
C LEU A 26 5.84 31.90 10.39
N LYS A 27 5.82 30.57 10.30
CA LYS A 27 4.90 29.81 9.44
C LYS A 27 3.67 29.34 10.19
N SER A 28 3.88 28.77 11.37
CA SER A 28 2.80 28.28 12.23
C SER A 28 3.31 28.10 13.66
N TRP A 29 2.39 27.95 14.60
CA TRP A 29 2.69 27.55 15.97
C TRP A 29 1.47 26.89 16.60
N GLN A 30 1.69 26.10 17.64
CA GLN A 30 0.64 25.42 18.40
C GLN A 30 1.13 25.03 19.80
N ILE A 31 0.19 24.92 20.73
CA ILE A 31 0.43 24.25 22.02
C ILE A 31 0.17 22.76 21.81
N TRP A 32 1.16 21.96 22.14
CA TRP A 32 1.22 20.52 21.89
C TRP A 32 0.94 19.68 23.12
N ASP A 33 1.26 20.18 24.30
CA ASP A 33 1.06 19.49 25.57
C ASP A 33 0.53 20.48 26.61
N PHE A 34 -0.59 20.15 27.23
CA PHE A 34 -1.19 20.92 28.31
C PHE A 34 -0.93 20.23 29.63
N SER A 35 0.15 20.62 30.32
CA SER A 35 0.30 20.17 31.69
C SER A 35 -0.67 20.93 32.60
N TYR A 36 -1.37 20.21 33.47
CA TYR A 36 -2.28 20.78 34.47
C TYR A 36 -1.60 21.77 35.43
N ASN A 37 -0.27 21.77 35.51
CA ASN A 37 0.48 22.75 36.29
C ASN A 37 0.77 24.05 35.52
N GLY A 38 0.52 24.15 34.21
CA GLY A 38 0.82 25.32 33.39
C GLY A 38 2.18 25.28 32.68
N ILE A 39 2.84 24.11 32.67
CA ILE A 39 3.97 23.86 31.79
C ILE A 39 3.42 23.40 30.44
N HIS A 40 3.58 24.24 29.42
CA HIS A 40 3.11 23.95 28.07
C HIS A 40 4.23 23.39 27.22
N GLY A 41 3.96 22.32 26.48
CA GLY A 41 4.76 21.99 25.31
C GLY A 41 4.33 22.91 24.17
N VAL A 42 5.24 23.75 23.68
CA VAL A 42 4.99 24.69 22.58
C VAL A 42 5.82 24.27 21.40
N CYS A 43 5.25 24.35 20.19
CA CYS A 43 6.04 24.24 18.99
C CYS A 43 5.70 25.34 17.98
N CYS A 44 6.69 25.70 17.18
CA CYS A 44 6.53 26.61 16.06
C CYS A 44 7.35 26.17 14.85
N ALA A 45 6.92 26.62 13.69
CA ALA A 45 7.61 26.44 12.43
C ALA A 45 8.06 27.81 11.92
N VAL A 46 9.34 27.95 11.59
CA VAL A 46 9.92 29.19 11.06
C VAL A 46 10.68 28.91 9.78
N SER A 47 10.67 29.85 8.83
CA SER A 47 11.54 29.81 7.65
C SER A 47 12.55 30.92 7.69
N VAL A 48 13.78 30.61 7.28
CA VAL A 48 14.86 31.57 7.19
C VAL A 48 15.22 31.75 5.72
N LYS A 49 15.25 32.98 5.24
CA LYS A 49 15.59 33.29 3.83
C LYS A 49 16.69 34.33 3.73
N ASN A 50 17.45 34.27 2.64
CA ASN A 50 18.41 35.28 2.23
C ASN A 50 17.95 35.86 0.89
N GLY A 51 17.15 36.93 0.94
CA GLY A 51 16.31 37.31 -0.20
C GLY A 51 15.24 36.25 -0.46
N GLU A 52 15.21 35.68 -1.67
CA GLU A 52 14.28 34.60 -2.04
C GLU A 52 14.87 33.19 -1.82
N ILE A 53 16.14 33.09 -1.44
CA ILE A 53 16.83 31.80 -1.30
C ILE A 53 16.61 31.27 0.13
N PRO A 54 16.05 30.06 0.31
CA PRO A 54 15.97 29.43 1.62
C PRO A 54 17.36 29.20 2.22
N VAL A 55 17.52 29.46 3.51
CA VAL A 55 18.71 29.09 4.28
C VAL A 55 18.50 27.68 4.82
N THR A 56 19.50 26.82 4.67
CA THR A 56 19.48 25.40 5.07
C THR A 56 20.63 25.11 6.04
N GLY A 57 20.55 23.98 6.76
CA GLY A 57 21.63 23.48 7.62
C GLY A 57 21.89 24.32 8.87
N LEU A 58 20.86 25.00 9.40
CA LEU A 58 20.95 25.67 10.69
C LEU A 58 20.76 24.64 11.80
N SER A 59 21.44 24.84 12.93
CA SER A 59 21.24 24.02 14.12
C SER A 59 20.40 24.75 15.16
N PHE A 60 19.99 24.06 16.22
CA PHE A 60 19.25 24.69 17.31
C PHE A 60 20.02 25.88 17.92
N GLU A 61 21.35 25.81 17.98
CA GLU A 61 22.21 26.88 18.51
C GLU A 61 22.20 28.17 17.68
N ASP A 62 21.74 28.11 16.42
CA ASP A 62 21.51 29.30 15.60
C ASP A 62 20.23 30.06 15.99
N PHE A 63 19.42 29.47 16.87
CA PHE A 63 18.18 30.05 17.37
C PHE A 63 18.30 30.43 18.84
N THR A 64 17.63 31.51 19.21
CA THR A 64 17.40 31.88 20.61
C THR A 64 15.91 32.07 20.80
N ILE A 65 15.33 31.29 21.72
CA ILE A 65 13.91 31.38 22.05
C ILE A 65 13.80 32.01 23.44
N THR A 66 12.98 33.04 23.56
CA THR A 66 12.75 33.74 24.82
C THR A 66 11.26 33.86 25.07
N GLU A 67 10.82 33.38 26.23
CA GLU A 67 9.44 33.53 26.69
C GLU A 67 9.36 34.65 27.74
N THR A 68 8.33 35.48 27.63
CA THR A 68 8.05 36.56 28.57
C THR A 68 6.60 36.45 29.02
N LEU A 69 6.39 36.24 30.32
CA LEU A 69 5.07 36.26 30.92
C LEU A 69 4.68 37.71 31.19
N VAL A 70 3.56 38.16 30.65
CA VAL A 70 3.02 39.51 30.83
C VAL A 70 1.62 39.48 31.44
N ASP A 71 1.30 40.49 32.25
CA ASP A 71 -0.05 40.71 32.77
C ASP A 71 -0.96 41.46 31.78
N GLU A 72 -2.21 41.72 32.20
CA GLU A 72 -3.24 42.39 31.38
C GLU A 72 -2.87 43.83 30.99
N TYR A 73 -1.90 44.43 31.68
CA TYR A 73 -1.39 45.78 31.44
C TYR A 73 -0.08 45.77 30.63
N GLY A 74 0.44 44.60 30.26
CA GLY A 74 1.70 44.43 29.56
C GLY A 74 2.94 44.53 30.46
N ASN A 75 2.78 44.43 31.79
CA ASN A 75 3.93 44.38 32.69
C ASN A 75 4.56 43.00 32.65
N VAL A 76 5.89 42.96 32.52
CA VAL A 76 6.67 41.72 32.57
C VAL A 76 6.68 41.16 33.99
N LEU A 77 6.16 39.95 34.16
CA LEU A 77 6.12 39.22 35.43
C LEU A 77 7.29 38.26 35.57
N SER A 78 7.60 37.54 34.49
CA SER A 78 8.73 36.62 34.41
C SER A 78 9.26 36.58 32.97
N LYS A 79 10.51 36.16 32.82
CA LYS A 79 11.17 36.03 31.53
C LYS A 79 12.19 34.91 31.61
N ALA A 80 12.11 33.99 30.67
CA ALA A 80 13.01 32.85 30.57
C ALA A 80 13.56 32.76 29.15
N GLU A 81 14.85 32.44 29.04
CA GLU A 81 15.45 31.98 27.80
C GLU A 81 15.35 30.46 27.78
N ILE A 82 14.88 29.90 26.68
CA ILE A 82 14.73 28.45 26.55
C ILE A 82 16.11 27.86 26.29
N ALA A 83 16.56 27.03 27.23
CA ALA A 83 17.76 26.24 27.03
C ALA A 83 17.48 25.14 25.99
N PRO A 84 18.50 24.68 25.23
CA PRO A 84 18.40 23.44 24.48
C PRO A 84 18.07 22.31 25.46
N GLU A 85 16.82 21.85 25.48
CA GLU A 85 16.41 20.71 26.29
C GLU A 85 16.38 19.47 25.39
N GLN A 86 17.11 18.43 25.79
CA GLN A 86 16.90 17.10 25.23
C GLN A 86 15.59 16.58 25.80
N ARG A 87 14.49 16.82 25.09
CA ARG A 87 13.24 16.11 25.41
C ARG A 87 13.51 14.64 25.06
N GLU A 88 13.35 13.73 26.01
CA GLU A 88 12.98 12.36 25.65
C GLU A 88 11.51 12.40 25.18
N ASP A 89 11.25 13.11 24.07
CA ASP A 89 9.93 13.10 23.46
C ASP A 89 9.71 11.83 22.63
N GLN A 90 8.51 11.69 22.12
CA GLN A 90 8.10 10.56 21.29
C GLN A 90 8.91 10.43 19.98
N PHE A 91 9.66 11.46 19.59
CA PHE A 91 10.51 11.52 18.40
C PHE A 91 12.01 11.41 18.73
N GLY A 92 12.39 11.22 20.00
CA GLY A 92 13.77 11.00 20.42
C GLY A 92 14.74 12.14 20.09
N GLY A 93 14.23 13.35 19.81
CA GLY A 93 15.01 14.48 19.30
C GLY A 93 15.19 15.61 20.31
N ILE A 94 16.09 16.55 20.02
CA ILE A 94 16.34 17.75 20.85
C ILE A 94 15.28 18.85 20.69
N GLY A 95 14.07 18.51 20.25
CA GLY A 95 13.02 19.50 19.95
C GLY A 95 13.30 20.36 18.71
N PHE A 96 14.11 19.87 17.77
CA PHE A 96 14.55 20.61 16.59
C PHE A 96 14.56 19.71 15.37
N TRP A 97 13.91 20.15 14.29
CA TRP A 97 13.92 19.46 13.00
C TRP A 97 14.00 20.46 11.85
N GLU A 98 14.76 20.10 10.82
CA GLU A 98 14.81 20.85 9.56
C GLU A 98 14.06 20.06 8.48
N ARG A 99 13.21 20.75 7.73
CA ARG A 99 12.62 20.24 6.49
C ARG A 99 13.05 21.13 5.35
N SER A 100 14.13 20.72 4.68
CA SER A 100 14.69 21.39 3.51
C SER A 100 14.47 20.56 2.26
N VAL A 101 13.58 21.02 1.40
CA VAL A 101 13.15 20.27 0.21
C VAL A 101 13.09 21.14 -1.04
N SER A 102 13.23 20.49 -2.18
CA SER A 102 13.09 21.02 -3.51
C SER A 102 11.65 20.96 -3.98
N SER A 103 11.38 21.52 -5.15
CA SER A 103 10.05 21.46 -5.75
C SER A 103 9.73 20.09 -6.36
N SER A 104 10.69 19.16 -6.37
CA SER A 104 10.50 17.79 -6.86
C SER A 104 9.81 16.96 -5.78
N LYS A 105 8.55 16.57 -6.04
CA LYS A 105 7.75 15.76 -5.12
C LYS A 105 7.62 14.34 -5.64
N ILE A 106 7.97 13.39 -4.78
CA ILE A 106 7.85 11.96 -5.10
C ILE A 106 7.25 11.20 -3.91
N ASP A 107 6.35 10.29 -4.20
CA ASP A 107 5.81 9.35 -3.22
C ASP A 107 6.13 7.93 -3.71
N LEU A 108 6.96 7.21 -2.96
CA LEU A 108 7.39 5.86 -3.30
C LEU A 108 6.87 4.84 -2.31
N VAL A 109 6.46 3.68 -2.82
CA VAL A 109 6.19 2.50 -1.99
C VAL A 109 7.10 1.37 -2.46
N PHE A 110 8.00 0.93 -1.59
CA PHE A 110 8.76 -0.29 -1.79
C PHE A 110 7.94 -1.47 -1.30
N LEU A 111 7.57 -2.34 -2.24
CA LEU A 111 6.96 -3.63 -1.98
C LEU A 111 8.06 -4.67 -2.04
N ILE A 112 8.41 -5.26 -0.90
CA ILE A 112 9.54 -6.18 -0.78
C ILE A 112 9.02 -7.57 -0.46
N ASP A 113 9.41 -8.53 -1.29
CA ASP A 113 9.22 -9.94 -1.02
C ASP A 113 10.00 -10.34 0.23
N LYS A 114 9.29 -10.83 1.25
CA LYS A 114 9.88 -11.30 2.51
C LYS A 114 9.99 -12.82 2.60
N THR A 115 9.80 -13.56 1.51
CA THR A 115 9.93 -15.03 1.54
C THR A 115 11.36 -15.46 1.86
N GLY A 116 11.51 -16.73 2.27
CA GLY A 116 12.81 -17.29 2.64
C GLY A 116 13.83 -17.26 1.51
N SER A 117 13.39 -17.32 0.24
CA SER A 117 14.26 -17.26 -0.94
C SER A 117 15.03 -15.95 -1.06
N MET A 118 14.50 -14.87 -0.50
CA MET A 118 15.12 -13.55 -0.47
C MET A 118 16.25 -13.41 0.56
N ALA A 119 16.48 -14.42 1.42
CA ALA A 119 17.42 -14.31 2.55
C ALA A 119 18.86 -13.96 2.12
N ASP A 120 19.32 -14.46 0.98
CA ASP A 120 20.66 -14.17 0.47
C ASP A 120 20.80 -12.75 -0.10
N GLN A 121 19.68 -12.08 -0.40
CA GLN A 121 19.65 -10.74 -0.99
C GLN A 121 19.28 -9.64 0.00
N ILE A 122 18.63 -9.98 1.11
CA ILE A 122 17.98 -9.00 1.99
C ILE A 122 18.95 -7.95 2.55
N GLU A 123 20.15 -8.35 2.94
CA GLU A 123 21.16 -7.42 3.46
C GLU A 123 21.68 -6.45 2.37
N SER A 124 21.78 -6.92 1.13
CA SER A 124 22.09 -6.04 0.00
C SER A 124 20.94 -5.07 -0.29
N ILE A 125 19.69 -5.55 -0.21
CA ILE A 125 18.49 -4.71 -0.40
C ILE A 125 18.44 -3.61 0.66
N LYS A 126 18.64 -3.93 1.94
CA LYS A 126 18.72 -2.95 3.02
C LYS A 126 19.79 -1.90 2.77
N SER A 127 20.99 -2.32 2.37
CA SER A 127 22.10 -1.40 2.08
C SER A 127 21.74 -0.41 0.97
N GLU A 128 21.18 -0.90 -0.13
CA GLU A 128 20.78 -0.08 -1.28
C GLU A 128 19.59 0.83 -0.94
N LEU A 129 18.63 0.39 -0.11
CA LEU A 129 17.53 1.23 0.36
C LEU A 129 18.03 2.37 1.24
N LYS A 130 19.00 2.12 2.12
CA LYS A 130 19.63 3.18 2.92
C LYS A 130 20.37 4.18 2.03
N GLU A 131 21.09 3.70 1.02
CA GLU A 131 21.74 4.58 0.04
C GLU A 131 20.72 5.40 -0.77
N PHE A 132 19.59 4.80 -1.14
CA PHE A 132 18.49 5.51 -1.81
C PHE A 132 17.97 6.67 -0.94
N VAL A 133 17.67 6.37 0.32
CA VAL A 133 17.12 7.32 1.28
C VAL A 133 18.10 8.46 1.56
N ASN A 134 19.40 8.14 1.75
CA ASN A 134 20.45 9.15 1.87
C ASN A 134 20.59 10.02 0.60
N ARG A 135 20.36 9.43 -0.59
CA ARG A 135 20.36 10.19 -1.85
C ARG A 135 19.18 11.14 -1.93
N LEU A 136 17.98 10.73 -1.50
CA LEU A 136 16.80 11.61 -1.44
C LEU A 136 17.06 12.83 -0.55
N GLU A 137 17.71 12.62 0.60
CA GLU A 137 18.12 13.71 1.49
C GLU A 137 19.14 14.64 0.84
N ALA A 138 20.21 14.07 0.28
CA ALA A 138 21.30 14.84 -0.35
C ALA A 138 20.82 15.69 -1.54
N ASP A 139 19.86 15.17 -2.30
CA ASP A 139 19.22 15.86 -3.42
C ASP A 139 18.07 16.79 -2.97
N ALA A 140 17.82 16.88 -1.66
CA ALA A 140 16.71 17.63 -1.05
C ALA A 140 15.37 17.32 -1.73
N CYS A 141 15.07 16.05 -2.01
CA CYS A 141 13.81 15.69 -2.63
C CYS A 141 12.66 15.83 -1.62
N ASP A 142 11.52 16.38 -2.05
CA ASP A 142 10.30 16.37 -1.22
C ASP A 142 9.65 14.98 -1.32
N PHE A 143 10.17 14.03 -0.54
CA PHE A 143 9.78 12.64 -0.62
C PHE A 143 8.79 12.21 0.46
N ARG A 144 7.98 11.20 0.12
CA ARG A 144 7.42 10.27 1.10
C ARG A 144 7.72 8.85 0.68
N VAL A 145 8.28 8.04 1.57
CA VAL A 145 8.63 6.64 1.28
C VAL A 145 7.87 5.73 2.22
N ALA A 146 7.22 4.70 1.67
CA ALA A 146 6.66 3.59 2.42
C ALA A 146 7.46 2.32 2.11
N VAL A 147 7.64 1.47 3.11
CA VAL A 147 8.24 0.14 2.97
C VAL A 147 7.21 -0.88 3.45
N LEU A 148 6.82 -1.80 2.59
CA LEU A 148 5.84 -2.84 2.87
C LEU A 148 6.40 -4.20 2.46
N LEU A 149 6.29 -5.18 3.33
CA LEU A 149 6.73 -6.55 3.13
C LEU A 149 5.54 -7.43 2.74
N PHE A 150 5.70 -8.31 1.76
CA PHE A 150 4.63 -9.23 1.36
C PHE A 150 5.10 -10.68 1.21
N GLU A 151 4.18 -11.61 1.47
CA GLU A 151 4.35 -13.06 1.25
C GLU A 151 3.07 -13.69 0.65
N ALA A 152 2.91 -15.02 0.73
CA ALA A 152 1.78 -15.75 0.14
C ALA A 152 0.44 -15.66 0.92
N ALA A 153 0.31 -14.79 1.92
CA ALA A 153 -0.93 -14.63 2.69
C ALA A 153 -1.09 -13.29 3.42
N LEU A 154 -0.05 -12.47 3.46
CA LEU A 154 0.04 -11.36 4.40
C LEU A 154 0.84 -10.20 3.81
N LEU A 155 0.37 -9.00 4.14
CA LEU A 155 1.10 -7.75 3.95
C LEU A 155 1.46 -7.24 5.35
N GLU A 156 2.73 -6.92 5.54
CA GLU A 156 3.30 -6.45 6.80
C GLU A 156 4.08 -5.15 6.59
N GLU A 157 4.12 -4.33 7.62
CA GLU A 157 5.05 -3.24 7.77
C GLU A 157 6.31 -3.69 8.54
N PRO A 158 7.53 -3.29 8.13
CA PRO A 158 8.63 -3.22 9.07
C PRO A 158 8.50 -1.92 9.90
N GLY A 159 9.06 -1.88 11.11
CA GLY A 159 8.98 -0.68 11.94
C GLY A 159 7.68 -0.54 12.73
N ARG A 160 7.34 0.72 13.02
CA ARG A 160 6.24 1.10 13.93
C ARG A 160 5.05 1.76 13.23
N LYS A 161 5.10 1.95 11.91
CA LYS A 161 4.02 2.60 11.16
C LYS A 161 2.98 1.59 10.68
N PRO A 162 1.69 1.88 10.84
CA PRO A 162 0.63 0.99 10.40
C PRO A 162 0.52 0.93 8.86
N PRO A 163 -0.06 -0.14 8.29
CA PRO A 163 -0.10 -0.33 6.84
C PRO A 163 -1.04 0.65 6.14
N ASP A 164 -1.96 1.28 6.87
CA ASP A 164 -2.85 2.32 6.31
C ASP A 164 -2.19 3.71 6.24
N HIS A 165 -1.08 3.94 6.96
CA HIS A 165 -0.28 5.17 6.87
C HIS A 165 1.22 4.87 6.89
N PRO A 166 1.74 4.18 5.87
CA PRO A 166 3.10 3.65 5.90
C PRO A 166 4.16 4.66 5.46
N PHE A 167 3.76 5.86 5.02
CA PHE A 167 4.67 6.86 4.48
C PHE A 167 5.50 7.56 5.56
N TYR A 168 6.82 7.59 5.36
CA TYR A 168 7.82 8.40 6.06
C TYR A 168 8.23 9.60 5.21
N GLY A 169 8.19 10.80 5.79
CA GLY A 169 8.61 12.05 5.14
C GLY A 169 10.09 12.40 5.37
N ALA A 170 10.50 13.57 4.88
CA ALA A 170 11.88 14.05 4.97
C ALA A 170 12.35 14.27 6.42
N MET A 171 11.43 14.65 7.32
CA MET A 171 11.75 14.80 8.75
C MET A 171 11.81 13.48 9.54
N GLU A 172 11.41 12.36 8.94
CA GLU A 172 11.30 11.04 9.59
C GLU A 172 12.40 10.08 9.09
N MET A 173 13.57 10.64 8.80
CA MET A 173 14.70 9.94 8.19
C MET A 173 15.19 8.79 9.07
N ASP A 174 15.37 9.05 10.36
CA ASP A 174 15.87 8.06 11.32
C ASP A 174 14.89 6.90 11.48
N GLU A 175 13.58 7.19 11.56
CA GLU A 175 12.54 6.17 11.64
C GLU A 175 12.45 5.33 10.36
N LEU A 176 12.65 5.95 9.19
CA LEU A 176 12.70 5.23 7.92
C LEU A 176 13.93 4.31 7.84
N LEU A 177 15.11 4.80 8.24
CA LEU A 177 16.34 4.00 8.29
C LEU A 177 16.23 2.83 9.28
N LEU A 178 15.57 3.04 10.42
CA LEU A 178 15.24 1.98 11.38
C LEU A 178 14.27 0.95 10.78
N ALA A 179 13.21 1.40 10.11
CA ALA A 179 12.29 0.49 9.43
C ALA A 179 12.99 -0.36 8.36
N ILE A 180 13.95 0.21 7.63
CA ILE A 180 14.77 -0.54 6.67
C ILE A 180 15.65 -1.58 7.38
N GLU A 181 16.24 -1.25 8.53
CA GLU A 181 17.05 -2.20 9.29
C GLU A 181 16.25 -3.40 9.79
N GLU A 182 15.00 -3.17 10.19
CA GLU A 182 14.06 -4.18 10.70
C GLU A 182 13.46 -5.09 9.61
N ILE A 183 13.81 -4.90 8.34
CA ILE A 183 13.35 -5.81 7.28
C ILE A 183 13.89 -7.21 7.55
N GLU A 184 13.01 -8.21 7.59
CA GLU A 184 13.38 -9.62 7.76
C GLU A 184 12.71 -10.50 6.71
N THR A 185 13.35 -11.63 6.41
CA THR A 185 12.77 -12.69 5.57
C THR A 185 12.23 -13.82 6.44
N ALA A 186 11.10 -14.40 6.05
CA ALA A 186 10.43 -15.48 6.74
C ALA A 186 9.76 -16.46 5.76
N GLY A 187 9.13 -17.49 6.30
CA GLY A 187 8.27 -18.39 5.51
C GLY A 187 9.02 -19.48 4.74
N GLU A 188 8.25 -20.21 3.94
CA GLU A 188 8.76 -21.31 3.14
C GLU A 188 9.42 -20.79 1.87
N TRP A 189 10.52 -21.43 1.48
CA TRP A 189 11.29 -20.98 0.33
C TRP A 189 10.48 -21.14 -0.97
N HIS A 190 9.54 -22.07 -1.11
CA HIS A 190 9.08 -22.54 -2.43
C HIS A 190 7.69 -22.06 -2.90
N ILE A 191 7.28 -20.85 -2.53
CA ILE A 191 5.94 -20.32 -2.80
C ILE A 191 5.98 -19.08 -3.70
N ASN A 192 5.01 -18.97 -4.62
CA ASN A 192 4.73 -17.71 -5.30
C ASN A 192 4.17 -16.70 -4.28
N THR A 193 4.33 -15.40 -4.56
CA THR A 193 3.96 -14.34 -3.63
C THR A 193 2.72 -13.56 -4.06
N TRP A 194 2.01 -12.96 -3.10
CA TRP A 194 0.83 -12.12 -3.37
C TRP A 194 1.22 -10.69 -3.78
N SER A 195 2.18 -10.56 -4.68
CA SER A 195 2.68 -9.26 -5.15
C SER A 195 1.58 -8.43 -5.85
N TYR A 196 0.66 -9.07 -6.58
CA TYR A 196 -0.49 -8.37 -7.15
C TYR A 196 -1.43 -7.81 -6.08
N ASP A 197 -1.73 -8.56 -5.01
CA ASP A 197 -2.51 -8.03 -3.89
C ASP A 197 -1.78 -6.89 -3.18
N ALA A 198 -0.46 -6.98 -3.03
CA ALA A 198 0.36 -5.93 -2.45
C ALA A 198 0.33 -4.64 -3.29
N ILE A 199 0.40 -4.76 -4.63
CA ILE A 199 0.23 -3.62 -5.55
C ILE A 199 -1.17 -3.02 -5.42
N LEU A 200 -2.21 -3.86 -5.45
CA LEU A 200 -3.59 -3.40 -5.34
C LEU A 200 -3.85 -2.74 -3.98
N PHE A 201 -3.29 -3.27 -2.90
CA PHE A 201 -3.37 -2.63 -1.58
C PHE A 201 -2.66 -1.30 -1.59
N SER A 202 -1.44 -1.23 -2.11
CA SER A 202 -0.66 0.00 -2.14
C SER A 202 -1.29 1.08 -3.00
N SER A 203 -1.98 0.71 -4.08
CA SER A 203 -2.67 1.66 -4.97
C SER A 203 -3.80 2.46 -4.30
N GLN A 204 -4.27 2.05 -3.12
CA GLN A 204 -5.30 2.76 -2.36
C GLN A 204 -4.74 3.72 -1.30
N LEU A 205 -3.41 3.76 -1.12
CA LEU A 205 -2.75 4.65 -0.17
C LEU A 205 -2.93 6.13 -0.59
N GLU A 206 -2.79 7.04 0.37
CA GLU A 206 -3.00 8.47 0.17
C GLU A 206 -1.76 9.14 -0.47
N PHE A 207 -1.53 8.91 -1.76
CA PHE A 207 -0.55 9.63 -2.58
C PHE A 207 -0.92 11.13 -2.71
N ARG A 208 0.06 12.02 -2.76
CA ARG A 208 -0.14 13.45 -3.01
C ARG A 208 -0.52 13.64 -4.47
N GLU A 209 -1.54 14.44 -4.74
CA GLU A 209 -2.01 14.70 -6.12
C GLU A 209 -0.95 15.41 -6.98
N ASP A 210 -0.02 16.13 -6.36
CA ASP A 210 1.04 16.88 -7.02
C ASP A 210 2.42 16.20 -6.97
N SER A 211 2.48 14.92 -6.54
CA SER A 211 3.72 14.12 -6.55
C SER A 211 3.76 13.13 -7.70
N ARG A 212 4.97 12.70 -8.08
CA ARG A 212 5.15 11.47 -8.85
C ARG A 212 4.91 10.27 -7.93
N ALA A 213 3.86 9.49 -8.20
CA ALA A 213 3.54 8.28 -7.43
C ALA A 213 4.17 7.04 -8.07
N VAL A 214 5.01 6.32 -7.32
CA VAL A 214 5.76 5.15 -7.81
C VAL A 214 5.61 3.97 -6.86
N LEU A 215 5.28 2.80 -7.40
CA LEU A 215 5.41 1.52 -6.71
C LEU A 215 6.66 0.80 -7.24
N VAL A 216 7.50 0.32 -6.33
CA VAL A 216 8.70 -0.45 -6.66
C VAL A 216 8.57 -1.85 -6.06
N VAL A 217 8.45 -2.87 -6.91
CA VAL A 217 8.38 -4.27 -6.46
C VAL A 217 9.76 -4.91 -6.50
N ILE A 218 10.18 -5.56 -5.42
CA ILE A 218 11.44 -6.30 -5.33
C ILE A 218 11.12 -7.75 -4.94
N THR A 219 11.33 -8.69 -5.86
CA THR A 219 10.98 -10.11 -5.67
C THR A 219 11.84 -11.01 -6.56
N ASP A 220 11.99 -12.27 -6.18
CA ASP A 220 12.70 -13.30 -6.95
C ASP A 220 11.77 -14.37 -7.56
N THR A 221 10.45 -14.16 -7.50
CA THR A 221 9.45 -15.15 -7.95
C THR A 221 8.31 -14.53 -8.76
N LEU A 222 7.41 -15.38 -9.29
CA LEU A 222 6.22 -14.98 -10.03
C LEU A 222 5.09 -14.52 -9.09
N PRO A 223 4.23 -13.59 -9.53
CA PRO A 223 3.00 -13.26 -8.82
C PRO A 223 2.06 -14.47 -8.76
N GLU A 224 1.57 -14.80 -7.58
CA GLU A 224 0.43 -15.69 -7.42
C GLU A 224 -0.84 -14.97 -7.91
N THR A 225 -1.57 -15.61 -8.82
CA THR A 225 -2.81 -15.07 -9.40
C THR A 225 -3.93 -16.08 -9.30
N VAL A 226 -5.12 -15.70 -9.76
CA VAL A 226 -6.28 -16.60 -9.89
C VAL A 226 -5.99 -17.90 -10.64
N HIS A 227 -4.96 -17.95 -11.48
CA HIS A 227 -4.57 -19.14 -12.26
C HIS A 227 -3.79 -20.18 -11.43
N GLY A 228 -3.09 -19.75 -10.37
CA GLY A 228 -2.24 -20.56 -9.49
C GLY A 228 -1.09 -21.30 -10.21
N PRO A 229 -0.20 -22.04 -9.51
CA PRO A 229 0.90 -22.75 -10.13
C PRO A 229 0.49 -24.05 -10.85
N PHE A 230 -0.58 -24.71 -10.38
CA PHE A 230 -1.00 -26.04 -10.86
C PHE A 230 -2.52 -26.17 -11.10
N TRP A 231 -3.23 -25.10 -11.46
CA TRP A 231 -4.70 -25.11 -11.63
C TRP A 231 -5.46 -25.56 -10.36
N TYR A 232 -4.95 -25.20 -9.18
CA TYR A 232 -5.65 -25.43 -7.92
C TYR A 232 -5.97 -24.09 -7.27
N PHE A 233 -7.26 -23.81 -7.11
CA PHE A 233 -7.74 -22.70 -6.29
C PHE A 233 -7.83 -23.17 -4.82
N SER A 234 -6.74 -23.03 -4.06
CA SER A 234 -6.72 -23.39 -2.64
C SER A 234 -6.54 -22.15 -1.76
N GLY A 235 -7.54 -21.26 -1.75
CA GLY A 235 -7.58 -20.13 -0.82
C GLY A 235 -6.51 -19.05 -1.06
N GLY A 236 -6.02 -18.92 -2.30
CA GLY A 236 -5.00 -17.96 -2.71
C GLY A 236 -5.55 -16.63 -3.22
N SER A 237 -4.66 -15.83 -3.81
CA SER A 237 -5.00 -14.57 -4.49
C SER A 237 -6.04 -14.79 -5.61
N VAL A 238 -7.03 -13.91 -5.65
CA VAL A 238 -7.96 -13.77 -6.80
C VAL A 238 -7.60 -12.58 -7.67
N ALA A 239 -6.43 -11.97 -7.45
CA ALA A 239 -5.95 -10.88 -8.27
C ALA A 239 -5.66 -11.37 -9.68
N THR A 240 -5.91 -10.49 -10.63
CA THR A 240 -5.63 -10.71 -12.05
C THR A 240 -4.69 -9.63 -12.55
N LYS A 241 -4.01 -9.92 -13.65
CA LYS A 241 -3.17 -8.94 -14.35
C LYS A 241 -3.98 -7.71 -14.68
N ARG A 242 -5.20 -7.91 -15.19
CA ARG A 242 -6.09 -6.80 -15.56
C ARG A 242 -6.51 -5.93 -14.37
N ALA A 243 -6.72 -6.51 -13.19
CA ALA A 243 -7.05 -5.74 -11.99
C ALA A 243 -5.93 -4.77 -11.61
N VAL A 244 -4.66 -5.21 -11.71
CA VAL A 244 -3.48 -4.37 -11.45
C VAL A 244 -3.40 -3.23 -12.47
N GLU A 245 -3.57 -3.53 -13.76
CA GLU A 245 -3.55 -2.50 -14.81
C GLU A 245 -4.62 -1.43 -14.60
N ILE A 246 -5.85 -1.82 -14.25
CA ILE A 246 -6.94 -0.88 -13.95
C ILE A 246 -6.57 -0.01 -12.74
N ALA A 247 -6.03 -0.61 -11.68
CA ALA A 247 -5.68 0.13 -10.47
C ALA A 247 -4.58 1.17 -10.71
N LEU A 248 -3.54 0.81 -11.47
CA LEU A 248 -2.44 1.71 -11.82
C LEU A 248 -2.93 2.84 -12.75
N GLU A 249 -3.77 2.53 -13.74
CA GLU A 249 -4.34 3.51 -14.67
C GLU A 249 -5.26 4.50 -13.96
N GLU A 250 -6.23 4.03 -13.17
CA GLU A 250 -7.19 4.88 -12.45
C GLU A 250 -6.52 5.77 -11.40
N ARG A 251 -5.36 5.36 -10.88
CA ARG A 251 -4.61 6.10 -9.85
C ARG A 251 -3.43 6.90 -10.38
N GLY A 252 -3.08 6.75 -11.66
CA GLY A 252 -1.92 7.43 -12.24
C GLY A 252 -0.60 7.04 -11.58
N ILE A 253 -0.45 5.77 -11.20
CA ILE A 253 0.70 5.27 -10.46
C ILE A 253 1.66 4.56 -11.41
N GLU A 254 2.95 4.87 -11.31
CA GLU A 254 4.00 4.18 -12.05
C GLU A 254 4.39 2.88 -11.35
N LEU A 255 4.65 1.81 -12.11
CA LEU A 255 5.13 0.54 -11.58
C LEU A 255 6.53 0.23 -12.12
N GLU A 256 7.49 0.20 -11.20
CA GLU A 256 8.87 -0.25 -11.44
C GLU A 256 9.09 -1.58 -10.71
N TYR A 257 9.92 -2.46 -11.24
CA TYR A 257 10.21 -3.73 -10.57
C TYR A 257 11.64 -4.24 -10.76
N PHE A 258 12.14 -4.92 -9.74
CA PHE A 258 13.38 -5.66 -9.73
C PHE A 258 13.07 -7.14 -9.55
N GLN A 259 13.36 -7.93 -10.58
CA GLN A 259 13.09 -9.35 -10.63
C GLN A 259 14.11 -10.02 -11.55
N PRO A 260 14.64 -11.21 -11.21
CA PRO A 260 15.46 -12.00 -12.13
C PRO A 260 14.72 -12.28 -13.44
N GLU A 261 15.47 -12.59 -14.50
CA GLU A 261 14.90 -13.12 -15.73
C GLU A 261 14.09 -14.39 -15.46
N GLU A 262 13.02 -14.66 -16.23
CA GLU A 262 12.09 -15.79 -15.99
C GLU A 262 12.82 -17.14 -15.81
N SER A 263 13.94 -17.36 -16.54
CA SER A 263 14.75 -18.57 -16.46
C SER A 263 15.53 -18.73 -15.15
N GLU A 264 15.70 -17.65 -14.39
CA GLU A 264 16.48 -17.57 -13.15
C GLU A 264 15.59 -17.32 -11.93
N LEU A 265 14.26 -17.22 -12.12
CA LEU A 265 13.31 -17.10 -11.03
C LEU A 265 13.44 -18.28 -10.07
N ALA A 266 13.31 -17.96 -8.79
CA ALA A 266 13.27 -18.96 -7.75
C ALA A 266 12.01 -19.85 -7.94
N HIS A 267 12.11 -21.12 -7.55
CA HIS A 267 10.96 -22.04 -7.44
C HIS A 267 10.23 -22.40 -8.75
N MET A 268 10.85 -22.14 -9.91
CA MET A 268 10.39 -22.63 -11.21
C MET A 268 10.32 -24.17 -11.31
N GLU A 269 10.91 -24.91 -10.36
CA GLU A 269 10.81 -26.37 -10.27
C GLU A 269 9.38 -26.87 -9.93
N ASN A 270 8.60 -26.06 -9.20
CA ASN A 270 7.20 -26.32 -8.87
C ASN A 270 6.25 -25.58 -9.82
N TYR A 271 6.74 -25.19 -10.99
CA TYR A 271 5.96 -24.59 -12.05
C TYR A 271 6.26 -25.31 -13.35
N ASN A 272 5.24 -25.49 -14.19
CA ASN A 272 5.46 -25.98 -15.53
C ASN A 272 4.63 -25.17 -16.51
N ARG A 273 5.30 -24.34 -17.30
CA ARG A 273 4.69 -23.52 -18.34
C ARG A 273 3.95 -24.34 -19.39
N LEU A 274 4.32 -25.60 -19.60
CA LEU A 274 3.56 -26.49 -20.47
C LEU A 274 2.23 -26.88 -19.85
N ILE A 275 2.11 -26.89 -18.52
CA ILE A 275 0.90 -27.24 -17.76
C ILE A 275 0.03 -26.00 -17.56
N ASN A 276 0.59 -24.90 -17.05
CA ASN A 276 -0.11 -23.64 -16.79
C ASN A 276 0.63 -22.42 -17.38
N PRO A 277 0.49 -22.12 -18.68
CA PRO A 277 1.08 -20.94 -19.28
C PRO A 277 0.57 -19.60 -18.69
N ALA A 278 -0.64 -19.56 -18.13
CA ALA A 278 -1.29 -18.32 -17.67
C ALA A 278 -0.56 -17.65 -16.49
N LEU A 279 0.13 -18.43 -15.65
CA LEU A 279 0.95 -17.87 -14.57
C LEU A 279 2.16 -17.09 -15.12
N SER A 280 2.89 -17.66 -16.09
CA SER A 280 4.01 -16.96 -16.77
C SER A 280 3.52 -15.73 -17.52
N GLU A 281 2.36 -15.81 -18.19
CA GLU A 281 1.72 -14.66 -18.86
C GLU A 281 1.24 -13.56 -17.88
N SER A 282 1.22 -13.86 -16.58
CA SER A 282 0.95 -12.91 -15.51
C SER A 282 2.23 -12.31 -14.91
N ASN A 283 3.41 -12.60 -15.45
CA ASN A 283 4.64 -11.98 -14.96
C ASN A 283 4.65 -10.45 -15.19
N PHE A 284 5.49 -9.72 -14.46
CA PHE A 284 5.49 -8.24 -14.49
C PHE A 284 5.86 -7.65 -15.85
N ASP A 285 6.68 -8.32 -16.65
CA ASP A 285 7.05 -7.89 -18.01
C ASP A 285 5.87 -7.90 -18.99
N HIS A 286 4.78 -8.58 -18.62
CA HIS A 286 3.54 -8.55 -19.38
C HIS A 286 2.58 -7.44 -18.96
N LEU A 287 2.76 -6.79 -17.80
CA LEU A 287 1.89 -5.70 -17.35
C LEU A 287 2.07 -4.43 -18.20
N ALA A 288 0.96 -3.83 -18.62
CA ALA A 288 1.01 -2.57 -19.35
C ALA A 288 1.65 -1.46 -18.50
N GLY A 289 2.71 -0.84 -19.02
CA GLY A 289 3.39 0.29 -18.38
C GLY A 289 4.37 -0.07 -17.26
N ALA A 290 4.49 -1.35 -16.88
CA ALA A 290 5.49 -1.79 -15.91
C ALA A 290 6.90 -1.69 -16.50
N VAL A 291 7.86 -1.25 -15.69
CA VAL A 291 9.26 -1.06 -16.10
C VAL A 291 10.18 -1.96 -15.28
N SER A 292 10.89 -2.88 -15.96
CA SER A 292 11.97 -3.65 -15.33
C SER A 292 13.19 -2.76 -15.12
N LEU A 293 13.70 -2.75 -13.90
CA LEU A 293 14.99 -2.15 -13.55
C LEU A 293 16.10 -3.21 -13.40
N GLY A 294 15.80 -4.48 -13.67
CA GLY A 294 16.76 -5.58 -13.66
C GLY A 294 16.89 -6.28 -12.30
N TRP A 295 18.00 -7.01 -12.12
CA TRP A 295 18.32 -7.75 -10.91
C TRP A 295 19.84 -7.86 -10.72
N PRO A 296 20.39 -7.77 -9.48
CA PRO A 296 19.71 -7.52 -8.20
C PRO A 296 19.22 -6.06 -8.05
N PHE A 297 18.53 -5.76 -6.94
CA PHE A 297 18.11 -4.40 -6.60
C PHE A 297 19.29 -3.42 -6.58
N LYS A 298 19.13 -2.30 -7.29
CA LYS A 298 20.12 -1.22 -7.41
C LYS A 298 19.41 0.13 -7.39
N GLN A 299 19.67 0.90 -6.35
CA GLN A 299 18.89 2.10 -6.08
C GLN A 299 19.10 3.20 -7.14
N ASP A 300 20.28 3.29 -7.74
CA ASP A 300 20.65 4.31 -8.74
C ASP A 300 19.84 4.22 -10.04
N LEU A 301 19.19 3.09 -10.29
CA LEU A 301 18.29 2.89 -11.43
C LEU A 301 16.93 3.58 -11.25
N ILE A 302 16.53 3.86 -10.00
CA ILE A 302 15.33 4.64 -9.69
C ILE A 302 15.64 6.11 -9.93
N LYS A 303 14.85 6.74 -10.81
CA LYS A 303 15.02 8.14 -11.18
C LYS A 303 14.44 9.05 -10.12
N VAL A 304 15.24 10.02 -9.69
CA VAL A 304 14.84 11.12 -8.81
C VAL A 304 15.39 12.40 -9.41
N ASP A 305 14.58 13.45 -9.45
CA ASP A 305 15.03 14.76 -9.92
C ASP A 305 15.78 15.50 -8.81
N ALA A 306 17.07 15.74 -9.01
CA ALA A 306 17.87 16.58 -8.15
C ALA A 306 17.67 18.06 -8.52
N LEU A 307 16.82 18.76 -7.75
CA LEU A 307 16.53 20.17 -7.93
C LEU A 307 17.07 20.98 -6.74
N PRO A 308 17.37 22.28 -6.92
CA PRO A 308 17.73 23.13 -5.79
C PRO A 308 16.62 23.18 -4.75
N VAL A 309 17.02 23.36 -3.48
CA VAL A 309 16.09 23.60 -2.37
C VAL A 309 15.19 24.80 -2.70
N SER A 310 13.88 24.58 -2.64
CA SER A 310 12.87 25.62 -2.84
C SER A 310 12.21 26.06 -1.54
N GLU A 311 12.25 25.20 -0.52
CA GLU A 311 11.65 25.44 0.79
C GLU A 311 12.57 24.90 1.89
N SER A 312 12.73 25.68 2.96
CA SER A 312 13.39 25.28 4.20
C SER A 312 12.57 25.78 5.37
N ILE A 313 12.12 24.85 6.22
CA ILE A 313 11.33 25.12 7.41
C ILE A 313 12.01 24.45 8.60
N TYR A 314 12.19 25.22 9.67
CA TYR A 314 12.71 24.76 10.95
C TYR A 314 11.56 24.62 11.92
N TYR A 315 11.43 23.43 12.50
CA TYR A 315 10.43 23.12 13.51
C TYR A 315 11.11 23.09 14.87
N LEU A 316 10.64 23.95 15.76
CA LEU A 316 11.14 24.15 17.11
C LEU A 316 10.07 23.69 18.08
N SER A 317 10.40 22.83 19.03
CA SER A 317 9.52 22.36 20.09
C SER A 317 10.24 22.43 21.44
N TRP A 318 9.59 22.98 22.45
CA TRP A 318 10.15 23.12 23.79
C TRP A 318 9.07 23.05 24.86
N ASN A 319 9.47 22.81 26.11
CA ASN A 319 8.61 23.06 27.27
C ASN A 319 8.82 24.50 27.72
N SER A 320 7.74 25.18 28.07
CA SER A 320 7.80 26.53 28.63
C SER A 320 8.77 26.60 29.81
N GLY A 321 9.71 27.55 29.76
CA GLY A 321 10.73 27.75 30.80
C GLY A 321 10.25 28.59 31.98
N LEU A 322 8.99 29.02 31.94
CA LEU A 322 8.38 29.91 32.93
C LEU A 322 7.62 29.10 34.00
N ASP A 323 8.35 28.60 35.01
CA ASP A 323 7.75 27.89 36.15
C ASP A 323 6.68 28.74 36.88
N GLU A 324 6.81 30.07 36.84
CA GLU A 324 5.86 30.99 37.48
C GLU A 324 4.49 31.01 36.83
N ILE A 325 4.30 30.46 35.61
CA ILE A 325 2.97 30.32 35.00
C ILE A 325 2.01 29.59 35.96
N THR A 326 2.54 28.62 36.71
CA THR A 326 1.80 27.84 37.71
C THR A 326 1.15 28.71 38.81
N ASP A 327 1.77 29.83 39.20
CA ASP A 327 1.27 30.76 40.23
C ASP A 327 0.03 31.55 39.76
N TYR A 328 -0.22 31.55 38.46
CA TYR A 328 -1.34 32.22 37.81
C TYR A 328 -2.39 31.26 37.27
N TYR A 329 -2.35 29.99 37.67
CA TYR A 329 -3.33 28.98 37.27
C TYR A 329 -4.78 29.50 37.43
N ARG A 330 -5.55 29.43 36.33
CA ARG A 330 -6.94 29.93 36.21
C ARG A 330 -7.15 31.43 36.43
N LYS A 331 -6.11 32.25 36.44
CA LYS A 331 -6.27 33.71 36.44
C LYS A 331 -6.27 34.22 35.01
N GLU A 332 -7.27 35.01 34.66
CA GLU A 332 -7.39 35.65 33.35
C GLU A 332 -6.41 36.83 33.20
N GLY A 333 -6.21 37.26 31.95
CA GLY A 333 -5.47 38.49 31.64
C GLY A 333 -3.96 38.29 31.44
N PHE A 334 -3.43 37.07 31.56
CA PHE A 334 -2.01 36.79 31.36
C PHE A 334 -1.75 36.25 29.95
N LYS A 335 -0.60 36.62 29.39
CA LYS A 335 -0.11 36.12 28.10
C LYS A 335 1.36 35.76 28.18
N VAL A 336 1.73 34.74 27.43
CA VAL A 336 3.14 34.42 27.15
C VAL A 336 3.46 35.00 25.79
N GLU A 337 4.43 35.91 25.75
CA GLU A 337 5.03 36.41 24.51
C GLU A 337 6.31 35.61 24.25
N VAL A 338 6.39 34.98 23.08
CA VAL A 338 7.56 34.21 22.65
C VAL A 338 8.25 34.99 21.54
N ASP A 339 9.56 35.19 21.70
CA ASP A 339 10.43 35.80 20.71
C ASP A 339 11.45 34.76 20.22
N VAL A 340 11.43 34.46 18.94
CA VAL A 340 12.36 33.53 18.28
C VAL A 340 13.32 34.34 17.42
N LYS A 341 14.61 34.24 17.71
CA LYS A 341 15.67 34.95 16.98
C LYS A 341 16.55 34.00 16.18
N CYS A 342 17.05 34.48 15.05
CA CYS A 342 18.10 33.81 14.28
C CYS A 342 19.06 34.86 13.70
N GLY A 343 20.21 35.07 14.36
CA GLY A 343 21.09 36.21 14.07
C GLY A 343 20.45 37.54 14.47
N ASP A 344 20.39 38.50 13.55
CA ASP A 344 19.82 39.83 13.79
C ASP A 344 18.29 39.90 13.57
N GLU A 345 17.70 38.85 13.00
CA GLU A 345 16.27 38.77 12.70
C GLU A 345 15.49 38.09 13.84
N HIS A 346 14.25 38.52 14.05
CA HIS A 346 13.34 37.90 15.02
C HIS A 346 11.91 37.82 14.51
N VAL A 347 11.15 36.87 15.05
CA VAL A 347 9.71 36.78 14.93
C VAL A 347 9.11 36.54 16.31
N SER A 348 7.93 37.08 16.55
CA SER A 348 7.26 36.94 17.84
C SER A 348 5.87 36.34 17.66
N LEU A 349 5.46 35.55 18.64
CA LEU A 349 4.10 35.01 18.78
C LEU A 349 3.63 35.19 20.22
N SER A 350 2.33 35.08 20.46
CA SER A 350 1.79 35.17 21.82
C SER A 350 0.62 34.24 22.01
N TYR A 351 0.51 33.66 23.18
CA TYR A 351 -0.61 32.79 23.55
C TYR A 351 -1.03 33.03 25.00
N SER A 352 -2.27 32.69 25.34
CA SER A 352 -2.67 32.62 26.75
C SER A 352 -2.43 31.20 27.25
N PRO A 353 -1.76 31.02 28.40
CA PRO A 353 -1.41 29.69 28.90
C PRO A 353 -2.65 28.87 29.30
N PHE A 354 -3.71 29.53 29.76
CA PHE A 354 -4.87 28.83 30.33
C PHE A 354 -6.17 29.09 29.59
N PHE A 355 -6.24 30.08 28.70
CA PHE A 355 -7.51 30.50 28.11
C PHE A 355 -7.42 30.50 26.58
N ASP A 356 -8.47 30.07 25.88
CA ASP A 356 -8.55 30.21 24.43
C ASP A 356 -8.89 31.65 24.02
N GLU A 357 -9.06 31.89 22.72
CA GLU A 357 -9.36 33.23 22.19
C GLU A 357 -10.72 33.76 22.67
N GLU A 358 -11.64 32.85 22.99
CA GLU A 358 -12.97 33.12 23.54
C GLU A 358 -12.98 33.33 25.07
N GLY A 359 -11.86 33.07 25.75
CA GLY A 359 -11.70 33.25 27.20
C GLY A 359 -12.14 32.04 28.03
N TYR A 360 -12.28 30.86 27.43
CA TYR A 360 -12.60 29.61 28.09
C TYR A 360 -11.34 28.91 28.61
N LEU A 361 -11.45 28.26 29.76
CA LEU A 361 -10.32 27.57 30.38
C LEU A 361 -9.92 26.34 29.54
N GLN A 362 -8.72 26.36 28.99
CA GLN A 362 -8.10 25.24 28.29
C GLN A 362 -7.68 24.17 29.31
N SER A 363 -8.43 23.08 29.34
CA SER A 363 -8.14 21.92 30.19
C SER A 363 -8.53 20.63 29.48
N SER A 364 -7.84 19.53 29.77
CA SER A 364 -8.21 18.24 29.21
C SER A 364 -9.57 17.78 29.72
N GLU A 365 -10.43 17.33 28.81
CA GLU A 365 -11.81 16.95 29.09
C GLU A 365 -12.12 15.54 28.58
N ASP A 366 -13.25 14.98 29.06
CA ASP A 366 -13.76 13.69 28.60
C ASP A 366 -14.82 13.92 27.52
N TYR A 367 -14.59 13.39 26.32
CA TYR A 367 -15.50 13.50 25.19
C TYR A 367 -16.15 12.16 24.86
N HIS A 368 -17.40 12.25 24.41
CA HIS A 368 -18.16 11.10 23.90
C HIS A 368 -18.39 11.33 22.41
N LEU A 369 -17.67 10.58 21.59
CA LEU A 369 -17.71 10.76 20.15
C LEU A 369 -18.45 9.57 19.50
N PRO A 370 -19.67 9.77 18.98
CA PRO A 370 -20.37 8.76 18.20
C PRO A 370 -19.56 8.34 16.97
N VAL A 371 -19.56 7.04 16.71
CA VAL A 371 -19.00 6.45 15.49
C VAL A 371 -20.12 5.81 14.71
N LEU A 372 -20.30 6.28 13.48
CA LEU A 372 -21.34 5.81 12.58
C LEU A 372 -20.72 5.00 11.43
N ASP A 373 -21.48 4.07 10.87
CA ASP A 373 -21.18 3.50 9.55
C ASP A 373 -21.58 4.49 8.43
N GLU A 374 -21.34 4.10 7.17
CA GLU A 374 -21.62 4.94 6.01
C GLU A 374 -23.13 5.21 5.80
N GLU A 375 -23.99 4.41 6.42
CA GLU A 375 -25.46 4.56 6.39
C GLU A 375 -25.98 5.39 7.58
N GLY A 376 -25.11 5.82 8.49
CA GLY A 376 -25.47 6.58 9.68
C GLY A 376 -25.94 5.71 10.86
N ASN A 377 -25.74 4.39 10.80
CA ASN A 377 -26.06 3.49 11.91
C ASN A 377 -24.92 3.42 12.92
N GLN A 378 -25.26 3.12 14.17
CA GLN A 378 -24.27 2.87 15.21
C GLN A 378 -23.58 1.52 15.03
N LEU A 379 -22.27 1.50 15.28
CA LEU A 379 -21.48 0.28 15.24
C LEU A 379 -21.62 -0.56 16.51
N PRO A 380 -21.44 -1.90 16.42
CA PRO A 380 -21.36 -2.77 17.59
C PRO A 380 -20.21 -2.39 18.55
N ASP A 381 -20.29 -2.88 19.79
CA ASP A 381 -19.20 -2.77 20.78
C ASP A 381 -17.88 -3.35 20.21
N LYS A 382 -16.77 -2.65 20.46
CA LYS A 382 -15.43 -3.00 19.95
C LYS A 382 -15.38 -3.29 18.44
N ALA A 383 -16.15 -2.57 17.63
CA ALA A 383 -16.02 -2.65 16.18
C ALA A 383 -14.74 -1.94 15.69
N VAL A 384 -14.44 -0.77 16.25
CA VAL A 384 -13.27 0.04 15.87
C VAL A 384 -12.54 0.61 17.09
N GLU A 385 -11.29 0.96 16.86
CA GLU A 385 -10.48 1.81 17.73
C GLU A 385 -10.13 3.10 17.00
N MET A 386 -9.87 4.15 17.77
CA MET A 386 -9.40 5.43 17.30
C MET A 386 -8.03 5.76 17.89
N GLY A 387 -7.10 6.10 17.02
CA GLY A 387 -5.88 6.83 17.38
C GLY A 387 -6.07 8.32 17.16
N LEU A 388 -5.61 9.14 18.10
CA LEU A 388 -5.42 10.58 17.91
C LEU A 388 -3.94 10.89 17.68
N LEU A 389 -3.69 11.77 16.72
CA LEU A 389 -2.36 12.12 16.23
C LEU A 389 -2.23 13.64 16.15
N ARG A 390 -1.12 14.20 16.64
CA ARG A 390 -0.74 15.60 16.39
C ARG A 390 0.31 15.67 15.29
N GLU A 391 0.24 16.67 14.43
CA GLU A 391 1.17 16.86 13.31
C GLU A 391 2.16 18.02 13.59
N LEU A 392 3.44 17.82 13.21
CA LEU A 392 4.46 18.86 13.13
C LEU A 392 5.32 18.62 11.90
N GLY A 393 5.01 19.35 10.83
CA GLY A 393 5.59 19.06 9.52
C GLY A 393 5.22 17.65 9.08
N ASP A 394 6.22 16.81 8.82
CA ASP A 394 6.01 15.41 8.44
C ASP A 394 5.79 14.49 9.67
N LEU A 395 6.13 14.96 10.88
CA LEU A 395 6.09 14.17 12.12
C LEU A 395 4.66 13.98 12.62
N LYS A 396 4.34 12.77 13.09
CA LYS A 396 3.02 12.41 13.67
C LYS A 396 3.18 11.80 15.06
N ALA A 397 2.80 12.55 16.09
CA ALA A 397 2.87 12.14 17.49
C ALA A 397 1.57 11.46 17.91
N PHE A 398 1.65 10.29 18.52
CA PHE A 398 0.48 9.53 18.97
C PHE A 398 0.06 9.98 20.38
N SER A 399 -1.16 10.54 20.51
CA SER A 399 -1.66 11.08 21.78
C SER A 399 -2.55 10.11 22.57
N GLY A 400 -3.23 9.15 21.94
CA GLY A 400 -4.08 8.20 22.67
C GLY A 400 -4.83 7.18 21.79
N ASN A 401 -5.06 5.98 22.34
CA ASN A 401 -5.86 4.91 21.72
C ASN A 401 -7.17 4.75 22.49
N TYR A 402 -8.30 4.77 21.77
CA TYR A 402 -9.63 4.68 22.35
C TYR A 402 -10.45 3.63 21.62
N ALA A 403 -11.13 2.74 22.35
CA ALA A 403 -11.99 1.72 21.76
C ALA A 403 -13.47 2.13 21.84
N THR A 404 -14.25 1.79 20.83
CA THR A 404 -15.70 2.02 20.85
C THR A 404 -16.38 1.15 21.90
N LYS A 405 -17.35 1.73 22.60
CA LYS A 405 -18.34 1.03 23.41
C LYS A 405 -19.75 1.41 22.96
N ASP A 406 -20.52 0.42 22.51
CA ASP A 406 -21.89 0.62 22.00
C ASP A 406 -21.98 1.75 20.94
N GLY A 407 -21.04 1.76 19.99
CA GLY A 407 -20.98 2.77 18.91
C GLY A 407 -20.48 4.15 19.32
N VAL A 408 -19.96 4.32 20.54
CA VAL A 408 -19.41 5.60 21.03
C VAL A 408 -17.98 5.42 21.52
N LEU A 409 -17.07 6.29 21.07
CA LEU A 409 -15.72 6.39 21.62
C LEU A 409 -15.75 7.21 22.91
N GLN A 410 -15.21 6.63 23.99
CA GLN A 410 -15.00 7.32 25.26
C GLN A 410 -13.58 7.89 25.30
N LEU A 411 -13.45 9.15 24.90
CA LEU A 411 -12.17 9.83 24.84
C LEU A 411 -11.91 10.48 26.18
N ARG A 412 -10.99 9.94 26.97
CA ARG A 412 -10.72 10.44 28.32
C ARG A 412 -9.52 11.36 28.33
N SER A 413 -9.66 12.47 29.06
CA SER A 413 -8.60 13.46 29.30
C SER A 413 -7.90 13.89 28.00
N VAL A 414 -8.68 14.29 26.99
CA VAL A 414 -8.15 14.80 25.73
C VAL A 414 -7.90 16.29 25.87
N ASP A 415 -6.67 16.71 25.57
CA ASP A 415 -6.30 18.11 25.56
C ASP A 415 -6.99 18.87 24.41
N PRO A 416 -7.31 20.16 24.59
CA PRO A 416 -7.82 20.97 23.51
C PRO A 416 -6.82 21.11 22.36
N GLY A 417 -7.36 21.31 21.16
CA GLY A 417 -6.58 21.54 19.94
C GLY A 417 -7.00 20.65 18.77
N ASP A 418 -6.23 20.78 17.69
CA ASP A 418 -6.44 20.06 16.44
C ASP A 418 -5.64 18.77 16.38
N TYR A 419 -6.30 17.71 15.92
CA TYR A 419 -5.75 16.38 15.76
C TYR A 419 -6.11 15.81 14.39
N LEU A 420 -5.28 14.89 13.92
CA LEU A 420 -5.73 13.86 13.00
C LEU A 420 -6.29 12.70 13.81
N TYR A 421 -7.45 12.18 13.41
CA TYR A 421 -7.94 10.91 13.90
C TYR A 421 -7.71 9.80 12.88
N ARG A 422 -7.52 8.60 13.39
CA ARG A 422 -7.49 7.37 12.62
C ARG A 422 -8.37 6.33 13.28
N LEU A 423 -9.44 5.94 12.61
CA LEU A 423 -10.25 4.77 12.91
C LEU A 423 -9.67 3.54 12.21
N TYR A 424 -9.61 2.44 12.93
CA TYR A 424 -9.23 1.14 12.39
C TYR A 424 -10.01 0.03 13.11
N ALA A 425 -10.23 -1.09 12.41
CA ALA A 425 -10.91 -2.24 12.99
C ALA A 425 -10.21 -2.72 14.28
N TYR A 426 -11.02 -3.04 15.29
CA TYR A 426 -10.51 -3.48 16.59
C TYR A 426 -9.58 -4.69 16.44
N GLY A 427 -8.44 -4.67 17.14
CA GLY A 427 -7.43 -5.73 17.04
C GLY A 427 -6.43 -5.59 15.89
N ARG A 428 -6.53 -4.54 15.06
CA ARG A 428 -5.51 -4.16 14.05
C ARG A 428 -5.12 -5.28 13.09
N SER A 429 -6.09 -6.06 12.62
CA SER A 429 -5.82 -7.14 11.67
C SER A 429 -5.29 -6.60 10.34
N SER A 430 -4.16 -7.14 9.88
CA SER A 430 -3.67 -6.91 8.52
C SER A 430 -4.71 -7.30 7.46
N TYR A 431 -4.52 -6.78 6.25
CA TYR A 431 -5.33 -7.22 5.11
C TYR A 431 -5.20 -8.73 4.94
N SER A 432 -6.34 -9.41 4.85
CA SER A 432 -6.43 -10.78 4.34
C SER A 432 -7.66 -10.88 3.46
N TYR A 433 -7.62 -11.84 2.54
CA TYR A 433 -8.74 -12.16 1.66
C TYR A 433 -10.08 -12.31 2.43
N SER A 434 -10.06 -12.92 3.62
CA SER A 434 -11.26 -13.20 4.43
C SER A 434 -11.69 -12.06 5.37
N THR A 435 -10.91 -10.99 5.48
CA THR A 435 -11.16 -9.92 6.44
C THR A 435 -12.13 -8.90 5.86
N LEU A 436 -13.17 -8.57 6.62
CA LEU A 436 -13.91 -7.32 6.48
C LEU A 436 -13.34 -6.35 7.52
N ARG A 437 -12.98 -5.15 7.10
CA ARG A 437 -12.38 -4.15 7.98
C ARG A 437 -13.05 -2.80 7.81
N LEU A 438 -13.04 -2.04 8.88
CA LEU A 438 -13.45 -0.64 8.93
C LEU A 438 -12.21 0.23 9.09
N LYS A 439 -12.20 1.37 8.41
CA LYS A 439 -11.16 2.40 8.50
C LYS A 439 -11.77 3.79 8.35
N GLY A 440 -11.10 4.79 8.86
CA GLY A 440 -11.52 6.18 8.71
C GLY A 440 -10.40 7.11 9.12
N THR A 441 -10.25 8.23 8.43
CA THR A 441 -9.21 9.21 8.68
C THR A 441 -9.80 10.60 8.50
N GLY A 442 -9.29 11.56 9.25
CA GLY A 442 -9.73 12.95 9.10
C GLY A 442 -9.17 13.85 10.18
N LYS A 443 -9.58 15.12 10.12
CA LYS A 443 -9.28 16.12 11.14
C LYS A 443 -10.38 16.11 12.21
N ILE A 444 -9.99 16.33 13.45
CA ILE A 444 -10.89 16.52 14.58
C ILE A 444 -10.30 17.58 15.52
N SER A 445 -11.15 18.47 15.99
CA SER A 445 -10.79 19.58 16.88
C SER A 445 -11.54 19.41 18.19
N PHE A 446 -10.82 19.56 19.30
CA PHE A 446 -11.39 19.57 20.65
C PHE A 446 -11.32 20.99 21.19
N VAL A 447 -12.49 21.56 21.46
CA VAL A 447 -12.66 22.86 22.13
C VAL A 447 -13.45 22.61 23.42
N GLN A 448 -13.46 23.55 24.35
CA GLN A 448 -14.09 23.33 25.66
C GLN A 448 -15.54 22.82 25.51
N GLY A 449 -15.80 21.62 26.02
CA GLY A 449 -17.11 20.95 26.00
C GLY A 449 -17.60 20.47 24.63
N GLU A 450 -16.89 20.72 23.53
CA GLU A 450 -17.33 20.38 22.18
C GLU A 450 -16.23 19.67 21.37
N VAL A 451 -16.66 18.78 20.47
CA VAL A 451 -15.80 18.08 19.53
C VAL A 451 -16.31 18.33 18.12
N ILE A 452 -15.39 18.66 17.20
CA ILE A 452 -15.70 19.04 15.83
C ILE A 452 -14.89 18.18 14.86
N PRO A 453 -15.51 17.34 14.01
CA PRO A 453 -16.95 17.09 13.95
C PRO A 453 -17.48 16.37 15.20
N ASP A 454 -18.80 16.50 15.45
CA ASP A 454 -19.50 15.92 16.60
C ASP A 454 -19.75 14.40 16.47
N PHE A 455 -19.39 13.82 15.33
CA PHE A 455 -19.32 12.38 15.09
C PHE A 455 -18.25 12.08 14.03
N VAL A 456 -17.82 10.81 13.97
CA VAL A 456 -16.93 10.31 12.92
C VAL A 456 -17.53 9.12 12.21
N VAL A 457 -17.12 8.89 10.97
CA VAL A 457 -17.63 7.81 10.13
C VAL A 457 -16.55 6.75 9.94
N ALA A 458 -16.84 5.51 10.34
CA ALA A 458 -16.02 4.37 9.98
C ALA A 458 -16.51 3.82 8.64
N ARG A 459 -15.62 3.82 7.65
CA ARG A 459 -15.92 3.33 6.30
C ARG A 459 -15.37 1.93 6.12
N THR A 460 -16.00 1.17 5.25
CA THR A 460 -15.57 -0.14 4.79
C THR A 460 -14.22 0.01 4.11
N GLY A 461 -13.23 -0.67 4.67
CA GLY A 461 -11.87 -0.71 4.15
C GLY A 461 -11.79 -1.46 2.84
N ASP A 462 -10.76 -1.13 2.05
CA ASP A 462 -10.37 -1.85 0.83
C ASP A 462 -11.41 -1.88 -0.30
N ALA A 463 -12.46 -1.04 -0.22
CA ALA A 463 -13.49 -0.91 -1.25
C ALA A 463 -12.91 -0.78 -2.67
N PHE A 464 -11.96 0.13 -2.85
CA PHE A 464 -11.29 0.33 -4.14
C PHE A 464 -10.61 -0.95 -4.65
N LEU A 465 -9.79 -1.58 -3.80
CA LEU A 465 -9.05 -2.80 -4.12
C LEU A 465 -10.01 -3.93 -4.53
N GLU A 466 -11.07 -4.17 -3.77
CA GLU A 466 -11.98 -5.27 -4.04
C GLU A 466 -12.83 -5.00 -5.30
N SER A 467 -13.18 -3.73 -5.56
CA SER A 467 -13.85 -3.29 -6.79
C SER A 467 -12.98 -3.46 -8.04
N VAL A 468 -11.67 -3.15 -8.00
CA VAL A 468 -10.79 -3.38 -9.17
C VAL A 468 -10.55 -4.88 -9.41
N LYS A 469 -10.44 -5.69 -8.35
CA LYS A 469 -10.28 -7.16 -8.48
C LYS A 469 -11.42 -7.80 -9.26
N ILE A 470 -12.67 -7.51 -8.89
CA ILE A 470 -13.81 -8.10 -9.58
C ILE A 470 -13.92 -7.61 -11.03
N ARG A 471 -13.60 -6.34 -11.31
CA ARG A 471 -13.59 -5.80 -12.69
C ARG A 471 -12.55 -6.53 -13.54
N GLY A 472 -11.33 -6.70 -13.02
CA GLY A 472 -10.28 -7.45 -13.70
C GLY A 472 -10.64 -8.93 -13.92
N LEU A 473 -11.28 -9.58 -12.95
CA LEU A 473 -11.78 -10.96 -13.10
C LEU A 473 -12.83 -11.08 -14.21
N MET A 474 -13.77 -10.15 -14.27
CA MET A 474 -14.83 -10.15 -15.27
C MET A 474 -14.29 -9.89 -16.69
N ASP A 475 -13.33 -8.96 -16.84
CA ASP A 475 -12.66 -8.69 -18.11
C ASP A 475 -11.96 -9.96 -18.65
N GLU A 476 -11.20 -10.65 -17.80
CA GLU A 476 -10.53 -11.91 -18.19
C GLU A 476 -11.54 -13.04 -18.46
N PHE A 477 -12.61 -13.12 -17.68
CA PHE A 477 -13.69 -14.09 -17.86
C PHE A 477 -14.37 -13.95 -19.23
N VAL A 478 -14.71 -12.73 -19.64
CA VAL A 478 -15.34 -12.43 -20.94
C VAL A 478 -14.38 -12.66 -22.11
N SER A 479 -13.09 -12.40 -21.89
CA SER A 479 -12.04 -12.53 -22.90
C SER A 479 -11.58 -13.96 -23.14
N ASN A 480 -11.99 -14.91 -22.28
CA ASN A 480 -11.60 -16.30 -22.40
C ASN A 480 -12.16 -16.94 -23.69
N LYS A 481 -11.33 -17.72 -24.40
CA LYS A 481 -11.66 -18.33 -25.71
C LYS A 481 -12.86 -19.26 -25.69
N ILE A 482 -13.13 -19.91 -24.56
CA ILE A 482 -14.28 -20.82 -24.41
C ILE A 482 -15.50 -20.14 -23.78
N ALA A 483 -15.46 -18.82 -23.56
CA ALA A 483 -16.61 -18.07 -23.06
C ALA A 483 -17.76 -18.07 -24.09
N VAL A 484 -18.93 -18.54 -23.64
CA VAL A 484 -20.17 -18.55 -24.44
C VAL A 484 -20.99 -17.28 -24.21
N ASN A 485 -22.03 -17.06 -25.01
CA ASN A 485 -22.86 -15.85 -24.91
C ASN A 485 -23.48 -15.67 -23.53
N GLU A 486 -23.90 -16.77 -22.89
CA GLU A 486 -24.46 -16.78 -21.54
C GLU A 486 -23.44 -16.31 -20.49
N SER A 487 -22.16 -16.70 -20.63
CA SER A 487 -21.07 -16.23 -19.78
C SER A 487 -20.83 -14.72 -19.94
N LYS A 488 -20.91 -14.22 -21.19
CA LYS A 488 -20.75 -12.79 -21.48
C LYS A 488 -21.91 -11.97 -20.93
N GLU A 489 -23.14 -12.44 -21.12
CA GLU A 489 -24.33 -11.79 -20.56
C GLU A 489 -24.30 -11.78 -19.02
N PHE A 490 -23.84 -12.88 -18.40
CA PHE A 490 -23.62 -12.93 -16.95
C PHE A 490 -22.63 -11.85 -16.51
N ALA A 491 -21.44 -11.78 -17.13
CA ALA A 491 -20.43 -10.82 -16.75
C ALA A 491 -20.89 -9.36 -16.96
N GLU A 492 -21.56 -9.06 -18.07
CA GLU A 492 -22.13 -7.73 -18.32
C GLU A 492 -23.16 -7.33 -17.25
N LYS A 493 -24.03 -8.26 -16.83
CA LYS A 493 -25.01 -8.02 -15.76
C LYS A 493 -24.33 -7.85 -14.41
N SER A 494 -23.33 -8.68 -14.11
CA SER A 494 -22.57 -8.59 -12.87
C SER A 494 -21.79 -7.28 -12.77
N LEU A 495 -21.12 -6.85 -13.84
CA LEU A 495 -20.43 -5.55 -13.88
C LEU A 495 -21.39 -4.38 -13.65
N LYS A 496 -22.54 -4.37 -14.33
CA LYS A 496 -23.57 -3.34 -14.08
C LYS A 496 -24.06 -3.32 -12.63
N TRP A 497 -24.21 -4.49 -12.02
CA TRP A 497 -24.56 -4.60 -10.60
C TRP A 497 -23.44 -4.08 -9.70
N ILE A 498 -22.19 -4.46 -9.96
CA ILE A 498 -21.01 -3.99 -9.21
C ILE A 498 -20.89 -2.48 -9.30
N ASP A 499 -21.00 -1.90 -10.51
CA ASP A 499 -20.91 -0.46 -10.72
C ASP A 499 -22.04 0.28 -10.00
N ALA A 500 -23.26 -0.28 -9.99
CA ALA A 500 -24.40 0.29 -9.27
C ALA A 500 -24.28 0.19 -7.75
N VAL A 501 -23.62 -0.84 -7.23
CA VAL A 501 -23.36 -1.00 -5.78
C VAL A 501 -22.17 -0.13 -5.36
N ALA A 502 -21.15 0.01 -6.20
CA ALA A 502 -19.96 0.79 -5.89
C ALA A 502 -20.12 2.30 -6.11
N SER A 503 -21.18 2.75 -6.82
CA SER A 503 -21.34 4.17 -7.20
C SER A 503 -21.47 5.11 -6.00
N ASP A 504 -22.00 4.62 -4.88
CA ASP A 504 -22.16 5.39 -3.64
C ASP A 504 -21.18 4.93 -2.53
N GLY A 505 -20.16 4.15 -2.90
CA GLY A 505 -19.27 3.44 -1.97
C GLY A 505 -19.81 2.05 -1.58
N LEU A 506 -18.95 1.19 -1.03
CA LEU A 506 -19.36 -0.15 -0.56
C LEU A 506 -19.53 -0.13 0.95
N ASN A 507 -20.71 -0.51 1.46
CA ASN A 507 -20.87 -0.82 2.89
C ASN A 507 -20.36 -2.26 3.20
N LEU A 508 -20.33 -2.64 4.50
CA LEU A 508 -19.84 -3.96 4.92
C LEU A 508 -20.63 -5.15 4.32
N ARG A 509 -21.95 -5.01 4.14
CA ARG A 509 -22.80 -6.08 3.59
C ARG A 509 -22.58 -6.24 2.09
N GLU A 510 -22.46 -5.13 1.38
CA GLU A 510 -22.16 -5.09 -0.05
C GLU A 510 -20.75 -5.61 -0.31
N MET A 511 -19.78 -5.23 0.51
CA MET A 511 -18.43 -5.78 0.49
C MET A 511 -18.44 -7.29 0.73
N GLU A 512 -19.20 -7.80 1.71
CA GLU A 512 -19.34 -9.24 1.92
C GLU A 512 -19.94 -9.93 0.68
N ALA A 513 -20.99 -9.37 0.10
CA ALA A 513 -21.62 -9.90 -1.11
C ALA A 513 -20.65 -9.91 -2.29
N LEU A 514 -19.94 -8.81 -2.53
CA LEU A 514 -18.89 -8.68 -3.53
C LEU A 514 -17.82 -9.76 -3.33
N LYS A 515 -17.38 -9.94 -2.07
CA LYS A 515 -16.38 -10.93 -1.71
C LYS A 515 -16.86 -12.37 -1.92
N ARG A 516 -18.16 -12.64 -1.84
CA ARG A 516 -18.71 -13.97 -2.17
C ARG A 516 -18.77 -14.21 -3.68
N VAL A 517 -19.07 -13.16 -4.45
CA VAL A 517 -19.17 -13.22 -5.91
C VAL A 517 -17.80 -13.43 -6.55
N TYR A 518 -16.80 -12.61 -6.25
CA TYR A 518 -15.51 -12.66 -6.94
C TYR A 518 -14.71 -13.96 -6.70
N VAL A 519 -14.90 -14.67 -5.58
CA VAL A 519 -14.34 -16.04 -5.38
C VAL A 519 -14.92 -17.01 -6.37
N SER A 520 -16.24 -16.98 -6.51
CA SER A 520 -16.95 -17.89 -7.38
C SER A 520 -16.51 -17.65 -8.82
N VAL A 521 -16.41 -16.38 -9.21
CA VAL A 521 -15.92 -15.95 -10.52
C VAL A 521 -14.46 -16.37 -10.72
N GLY A 522 -13.58 -16.18 -9.73
CA GLY A 522 -12.19 -16.60 -9.79
C GLY A 522 -12.04 -18.12 -9.98
N ALA A 523 -12.82 -18.91 -9.25
CA ALA A 523 -12.85 -20.36 -9.44
C ALA A 523 -13.34 -20.75 -10.85
N PHE A 524 -14.36 -20.08 -11.38
CA PHE A 524 -14.81 -20.32 -12.76
C PHE A 524 -13.74 -19.94 -13.79
N LEU A 525 -13.11 -18.78 -13.63
CA LEU A 525 -12.05 -18.32 -14.52
C LEU A 525 -10.86 -19.28 -14.53
N ASN A 526 -10.41 -19.74 -13.36
CA ASN A 526 -9.36 -20.76 -13.24
C ASN A 526 -9.72 -22.04 -14.02
N GLY A 527 -10.93 -22.55 -13.80
CA GLY A 527 -11.41 -23.76 -14.50
C GLY A 527 -11.56 -23.55 -16.01
N MET A 528 -12.00 -22.37 -16.44
CA MET A 528 -12.13 -22.02 -17.86
C MET A 528 -10.76 -21.90 -18.55
N ALA A 529 -9.78 -21.28 -17.90
CA ALA A 529 -8.42 -21.18 -18.41
C ALA A 529 -7.80 -22.57 -18.58
N TYR A 530 -7.94 -23.45 -17.58
CA TYR A 530 -7.54 -24.86 -17.70
C TYR A 530 -8.22 -25.55 -18.90
N ALA A 531 -9.54 -25.46 -19.00
CA ALA A 531 -10.31 -26.12 -20.06
C ALA A 531 -9.96 -25.58 -21.46
N ALA A 532 -9.69 -24.28 -21.60
CA ALA A 532 -9.24 -23.68 -22.86
C ALA A 532 -7.90 -24.29 -23.30
N ILE A 533 -6.95 -24.43 -22.38
CA ILE A 533 -5.62 -24.98 -22.67
C ILE A 533 -5.68 -26.46 -23.02
N GLU A 534 -6.46 -27.26 -22.30
CA GLU A 534 -6.66 -28.67 -22.67
C GLU A 534 -7.36 -28.81 -24.03
N SER A 535 -8.31 -27.94 -24.34
CA SER A 535 -8.96 -27.91 -25.66
C SER A 535 -7.95 -27.63 -26.78
N GLU A 536 -7.06 -26.66 -26.58
CA GLU A 536 -5.99 -26.34 -27.56
C GLU A 536 -5.01 -27.51 -27.75
N ARG A 537 -4.64 -28.21 -26.67
CA ARG A 537 -3.77 -29.39 -26.77
C ARG A 537 -4.44 -30.50 -27.58
N VAL A 538 -5.72 -30.78 -27.30
CA VAL A 538 -6.49 -31.78 -28.05
C VAL A 538 -6.59 -31.39 -29.53
N GLU A 539 -6.86 -30.12 -29.84
CA GLU A 539 -6.92 -29.64 -31.22
C GLU A 539 -5.56 -29.82 -31.94
N SER A 540 -4.46 -29.45 -31.28
CA SER A 540 -3.10 -29.63 -31.81
C SER A 540 -2.78 -31.10 -32.08
N ASP A 541 -3.08 -31.99 -31.15
CA ASP A 541 -2.85 -33.43 -31.29
C ASP A 541 -3.68 -34.02 -32.44
N LEU A 542 -4.94 -33.63 -32.58
CA LEU A 542 -5.80 -34.04 -33.69
C LEU A 542 -5.24 -33.56 -35.04
N LEU A 543 -4.80 -32.30 -35.12
CA LEU A 543 -4.16 -31.75 -36.32
C LEU A 543 -2.88 -32.54 -36.68
N GLN A 544 -2.09 -32.90 -35.67
CA GLN A 544 -0.88 -33.70 -35.87
C GLN A 544 -1.21 -35.11 -36.36
N MET A 545 -2.22 -35.79 -35.77
CA MET A 545 -2.71 -37.09 -36.24
C MET A 545 -3.19 -37.05 -37.69
N VAL A 546 -3.88 -35.98 -38.09
CA VAL A 546 -4.32 -35.77 -39.49
C VAL A 546 -3.12 -35.61 -40.42
N ARG A 547 -2.11 -34.80 -40.03
CA ARG A 547 -0.86 -34.62 -40.80
C ARG A 547 -0.10 -35.93 -40.97
N ASP A 548 0.01 -36.71 -39.91
CA ASP A 548 0.69 -38.01 -39.92
C ASP A 548 -0.06 -39.02 -40.78
N THR A 549 -1.39 -39.06 -40.67
CA THR A 549 -2.25 -39.88 -41.54
C THR A 549 -2.06 -39.53 -43.00
N ARG A 550 -2.08 -38.23 -43.36
CA ARG A 550 -1.83 -37.77 -44.74
C ARG A 550 -0.44 -38.17 -45.24
N SER A 551 0.58 -38.08 -44.38
CA SER A 551 1.95 -38.51 -44.70
C SER A 551 2.01 -40.02 -44.96
N MET A 552 1.33 -40.82 -44.14
CA MET A 552 1.22 -42.28 -44.33
C MET A 552 0.50 -42.61 -45.64
N THR A 553 -0.64 -41.98 -45.93
CA THR A 553 -1.38 -42.18 -47.19
C THR A 553 -0.53 -41.82 -48.40
N ARG A 554 0.22 -40.70 -48.34
CA ARG A 554 1.14 -40.30 -49.42
C ARG A 554 2.25 -41.33 -49.63
N LYS A 555 2.90 -41.80 -48.54
CA LYS A 555 3.93 -42.85 -48.59
C LYS A 555 3.37 -44.17 -49.16
N ALA A 556 2.15 -44.55 -48.77
CA ALA A 556 1.47 -45.72 -49.33
C ALA A 556 1.17 -45.55 -50.82
N GLY A 557 0.71 -44.37 -51.25
CA GLY A 557 0.51 -44.02 -52.65
C GLY A 557 1.79 -44.12 -53.49
N HIS A 558 2.91 -43.60 -53.00
CA HIS A 558 4.21 -43.74 -53.66
C HIS A 558 4.68 -45.21 -53.76
N ARG A 559 4.43 -46.02 -52.73
CA ARG A 559 4.72 -47.46 -52.78
C ARG A 559 3.86 -48.19 -53.81
N LEU A 560 2.58 -47.84 -53.92
CA LEU A 560 1.67 -48.40 -54.93
C LEU A 560 2.05 -47.97 -56.36
N GLN A 561 2.49 -46.72 -56.55
CA GLN A 561 3.04 -46.27 -57.84
C GLN A 561 4.37 -46.97 -58.18
N GLY A 562 5.23 -47.22 -57.18
CA GLY A 562 6.42 -48.06 -57.34
C GLY A 562 6.10 -49.52 -57.68
N MET A 563 4.96 -50.04 -57.21
CA MET A 563 4.45 -51.38 -57.56
C MET A 563 3.80 -51.44 -58.95
N GLY A 564 3.33 -50.31 -59.50
CA GLY A 564 2.90 -50.20 -60.90
C GLY A 564 4.03 -50.43 -61.92
N SER A 565 5.29 -50.46 -61.48
CA SER A 565 6.44 -50.90 -62.29
C SER A 565 6.77 -52.40 -62.15
N ARG A 566 6.00 -53.15 -61.35
CA ARG A 566 6.20 -54.58 -61.06
C ARG A 566 4.94 -55.40 -61.36
N GLU A 567 4.25 -55.08 -62.45
CA GLU A 567 3.13 -55.87 -62.95
C GLU A 567 3.56 -57.18 -63.66
N GLU A 568 4.69 -57.77 -63.28
CA GLU A 568 5.22 -58.99 -63.91
C GLU A 568 5.46 -60.17 -62.97
N ASN A 569 5.08 -60.11 -61.68
CA ASN A 569 5.10 -61.32 -60.85
C ASN A 569 3.92 -61.38 -59.88
N ARG A 570 2.77 -61.82 -60.41
CA ARG A 570 1.65 -62.34 -59.63
C ARG A 570 2.05 -63.69 -59.02
N GLN A 571 2.34 -63.71 -57.72
CA GLN A 571 1.96 -64.82 -56.86
C GLN A 571 1.22 -64.28 -55.64
N SER A 572 0.09 -64.93 -55.38
CA SER A 572 -0.92 -64.63 -54.37
C SER A 572 -0.37 -64.32 -52.99
N ILE A 573 -0.56 -63.09 -52.52
CA ILE A 573 -0.65 -62.80 -51.08
C ILE A 573 -2.12 -62.56 -50.78
N GLN A 574 -2.75 -63.59 -50.24
CA GLN A 574 -4.07 -63.53 -49.65
C GLN A 574 -3.92 -62.80 -48.30
N VAL A 575 -4.19 -61.49 -48.27
CA VAL A 575 -4.27 -60.76 -47.00
C VAL A 575 -5.61 -61.11 -46.36
N SER A 576 -5.58 -62.04 -45.41
CA SER A 576 -6.71 -62.23 -44.52
C SER A 576 -6.74 -61.08 -43.51
N MET A 577 -7.82 -60.30 -43.52
CA MET A 577 -8.14 -59.43 -42.40
C MET A 577 -8.73 -60.31 -41.29
N GLN A 578 -7.86 -60.99 -40.53
CA GLN A 578 -8.28 -61.53 -39.24
C GLN A 578 -8.33 -60.36 -38.25
N LEU A 579 -9.54 -59.89 -37.94
CA LEU A 579 -9.82 -59.17 -36.70
C LEU A 579 -9.49 -60.11 -35.54
N ARG A 580 -8.25 -60.08 -35.05
CA ARG A 580 -7.91 -60.70 -33.78
C ARG A 580 -8.63 -59.92 -32.69
N LYS A 581 -9.61 -60.58 -32.05
CA LYS A 581 -10.11 -60.18 -30.74
C LYS A 581 -8.91 -60.14 -29.79
N LEU A 582 -8.44 -58.94 -29.45
CA LEU A 582 -7.46 -58.77 -28.38
C LEU A 582 -8.06 -59.37 -27.09
N SER A 583 -7.30 -60.25 -26.45
CA SER A 583 -7.70 -60.77 -25.15
C SER A 583 -7.63 -59.65 -24.12
N ARG A 584 -8.48 -59.68 -23.08
CA ARG A 584 -8.51 -58.67 -22.00
C ARG A 584 -7.14 -58.44 -21.33
N HIS A 585 -6.16 -59.34 -21.51
CA HIS A 585 -4.83 -59.22 -20.95
C HIS A 585 -3.86 -58.36 -21.77
N ASP A 586 -4.09 -58.18 -23.08
CA ASP A 586 -3.19 -57.38 -23.93
C ASP A 586 -3.55 -55.88 -23.94
N PHE A 587 -4.77 -55.53 -23.53
CA PHE A 587 -5.22 -54.14 -23.37
C PHE A 587 -4.53 -53.42 -22.20
N LEU A 588 -3.99 -54.17 -21.23
CA LEU A 588 -3.28 -53.66 -20.05
C LEU A 588 -1.79 -53.35 -20.30
N LYS A 589 -1.28 -53.58 -21.52
CA LYS A 589 0.11 -53.29 -21.89
C LYS A 589 0.27 -52.09 -22.83
N LEU A 590 -0.81 -51.40 -23.16
CA LEU A 590 -0.75 -50.10 -23.82
C LEU A 590 -0.43 -49.04 -22.76
N PRO A 591 0.44 -48.05 -23.05
CA PRO A 591 0.66 -46.94 -22.13
C PRO A 591 -0.69 -46.26 -21.89
N HIS A 592 -1.12 -46.25 -20.63
CA HIS A 592 -2.34 -45.59 -20.19
C HIS A 592 -2.18 -44.08 -20.41
N PHE A 593 -2.62 -43.58 -21.56
CA PHE A 593 -3.07 -42.19 -21.67
C PHE A 593 -4.38 -42.10 -20.91
N VAL A 594 -4.30 -41.72 -19.65
CA VAL A 594 -5.47 -41.36 -18.85
C VAL A 594 -5.93 -40.01 -19.36
N ILE A 595 -6.96 -40.00 -20.21
CA ILE A 595 -7.86 -38.85 -20.31
C ILE A 595 -8.67 -38.88 -19.01
N PRO A 596 -8.53 -37.90 -18.10
CA PRO A 596 -9.41 -37.86 -16.94
C PRO A 596 -10.83 -37.59 -17.44
N ASN A 597 -11.74 -38.55 -17.21
CA ASN A 597 -13.18 -38.43 -17.42
C ASN A 597 -13.84 -37.43 -16.41
N SER A 598 -13.12 -36.38 -15.99
CA SER A 598 -13.38 -35.65 -14.74
C SER A 598 -14.52 -34.64 -14.79
N PHE A 599 -15.04 -34.28 -15.96
CA PHE A 599 -16.03 -33.19 -16.06
C PHE A 599 -17.12 -33.46 -17.08
N ARG A 600 -17.85 -34.58 -16.91
CA ARG A 600 -19.04 -34.79 -17.74
C ARG A 600 -20.31 -34.08 -17.25
N ASP A 601 -20.33 -33.56 -16.03
CA ASP A 601 -21.38 -32.65 -15.52
C ASP A 601 -20.90 -32.03 -14.17
N PRO A 602 -20.40 -30.78 -14.12
CA PRO A 602 -20.24 -30.10 -12.84
C PRO A 602 -21.62 -29.63 -12.35
N GLY A 603 -22.18 -30.33 -11.37
CA GLY A 603 -23.35 -29.87 -10.62
C GLY A 603 -22.91 -28.96 -9.47
N LEU A 604 -23.23 -27.67 -9.56
CA LEU A 604 -23.12 -26.73 -8.44
C LEU A 604 -24.37 -26.87 -7.55
N ILE A 605 -24.20 -27.26 -6.29
CA ILE A 605 -25.27 -27.23 -5.31
C ILE A 605 -25.14 -25.92 -4.53
N LEU A 606 -25.93 -24.91 -4.90
CA LEU A 606 -26.15 -23.72 -4.09
C LEU A 606 -27.39 -23.95 -3.23
N SER A 607 -27.33 -23.57 -1.95
CA SER A 607 -28.53 -23.47 -1.12
C SER A 607 -29.40 -22.34 -1.66
N GLU A 608 -30.61 -22.63 -2.10
CA GLU A 608 -31.58 -21.65 -2.66
C GLU A 608 -32.04 -20.60 -1.63
N ASP A 609 -31.79 -20.81 -0.33
CA ASP A 609 -32.55 -20.11 0.72
C ASP A 609 -31.80 -18.97 1.44
N GLY A 610 -30.58 -18.60 1.01
CA GLY A 610 -29.86 -17.44 1.56
C GLY A 610 -29.56 -17.49 3.09
N GLY A 611 -29.65 -18.66 3.71
CA GLY A 611 -29.31 -18.85 5.12
C GLY A 611 -27.80 -18.74 5.40
N PRO A 612 -27.39 -18.60 6.68
CA PRO A 612 -25.98 -18.52 7.05
C PRO A 612 -25.26 -19.79 6.58
N LEU A 613 -24.31 -19.62 5.66
CA LEU A 613 -23.38 -20.67 5.23
C LEU A 613 -22.39 -20.99 6.35
N THR A 614 -22.88 -21.56 7.44
CA THR A 614 -22.06 -22.49 8.22
C THR A 614 -22.12 -23.83 7.50
N ASP A 615 -21.02 -24.13 6.81
CA ASP A 615 -20.61 -25.44 6.33
C ASP A 615 -21.01 -25.82 4.88
N ASN A 616 -19.98 -25.77 4.02
CA ASN A 616 -19.75 -26.53 2.78
C ASN A 616 -20.23 -25.92 1.45
N VAL A 617 -19.26 -25.56 0.60
CA VAL A 617 -19.40 -25.60 -0.86
C VAL A 617 -18.86 -26.96 -1.31
N ALA A 618 -19.63 -27.70 -2.12
CA ALA A 618 -19.24 -29.00 -2.62
C ALA A 618 -19.19 -29.05 -4.15
N PHE A 619 -18.04 -29.45 -4.68
CA PHE A 619 -17.91 -29.83 -6.09
C PHE A 619 -17.99 -31.35 -6.18
N SER A 620 -18.95 -31.87 -6.94
CA SER A 620 -19.09 -33.30 -7.20
C SER A 620 -18.67 -33.58 -8.64
N SER A 621 -17.66 -34.43 -8.78
CA SER A 621 -17.37 -35.19 -10.00
C SER A 621 -17.45 -36.66 -9.62
N ASP A 622 -17.93 -37.53 -10.51
CA ASP A 622 -18.36 -38.93 -10.26
C ASP A 622 -17.32 -39.88 -9.61
N GLN A 623 -16.15 -39.38 -9.18
CA GLN A 623 -15.22 -40.10 -8.29
C GLN A 623 -14.64 -39.32 -7.10
N ARG A 624 -14.95 -38.03 -6.87
CA ARG A 624 -14.52 -37.30 -5.65
C ARG A 624 -15.50 -36.19 -5.27
N VAL A 625 -15.86 -36.17 -3.99
CA VAL A 625 -16.58 -35.06 -3.35
C VAL A 625 -15.54 -34.10 -2.78
N PHE A 626 -15.50 -32.86 -3.25
CA PHE A 626 -14.77 -31.78 -2.57
C PHE A 626 -15.67 -31.20 -1.49
N VAL A 627 -15.18 -31.12 -0.26
CA VAL A 627 -15.87 -30.46 0.85
C VAL A 627 -14.93 -29.39 1.39
N LEU A 628 -15.29 -28.11 1.26
CA LEU A 628 -14.64 -27.03 2.00
C LEU A 628 -15.03 -27.14 3.47
N LYS A 629 -14.19 -27.83 4.27
CA LYS A 629 -14.37 -27.97 5.71
C LYS A 629 -13.41 -27.07 6.46
N ARG A 630 -13.93 -26.24 7.37
CA ARG A 630 -13.13 -25.48 8.34
C ARG A 630 -12.41 -26.46 9.26
N ALA A 631 -11.09 -26.43 9.33
CA ALA A 631 -10.33 -27.11 10.39
C ALA A 631 -10.39 -26.25 11.67
N ALA A 632 -11.46 -26.41 12.45
CA ALA A 632 -11.50 -25.89 13.81
C ALA A 632 -10.65 -26.81 14.70
N ALA A 633 -9.52 -26.32 15.18
CA ALA A 633 -8.74 -26.95 16.25
C ALA A 633 -9.52 -26.85 17.58
N LEU A 634 -10.47 -27.77 17.79
CA LEU A 634 -11.05 -28.03 19.09
C LEU A 634 -10.02 -28.75 19.96
N ARG A 635 -9.30 -28.00 20.81
CA ARG A 635 -8.68 -28.56 22.02
C ARG A 635 -9.81 -29.18 22.85
N ARG A 636 -9.87 -30.52 22.87
CA ARG A 636 -10.63 -31.25 23.89
C ARG A 636 -9.88 -31.17 25.20
N GLY A 637 -10.60 -30.82 26.27
CA GLY A 637 -10.05 -30.70 27.61
C GLY A 637 -9.45 -32.00 28.14
N CYS A 638 -8.31 -31.87 28.79
CA CYS A 638 -8.13 -32.10 30.23
C CYS A 638 -7.28 -30.95 30.78
#